data_AF-A0A3D2RXK2-F1
#
_entry.id   AF-A0A3D2RXK2-F1
#
_cell.length_a   1.000
_cell.length_b   1.000
_cell.length_c   1.000
_cell.angle_alpha   90.00
_cell.angle_beta   90.00
_cell.angle_gamma   90.00
#
_symmetry.space_group_name_H-M   'P 1'
#
loop_
_entity.id
_entity.type
_entity.pdbx_description
1 polymer ?
#
loop_
_entity_poly.entity_id
_entity_poly.type
_entity_poly.pdbx_seq_one_letter_code
_entity_poly.pdbx_strand_id
1 'polypeptide(L)'
;MAWPIPISLTKFCQKTLPLLSHQVKEDRLMETVATIIETDQWNSFDHFHDTTKTLVRYYQDADVDVEVTSLPTGGKIGSGRWIIHQAANVKKATVDIVAPVDQRLLDYHENPWHLIQWSGSTPTEGIESQIVIINSRKELDRIPARGLAGKMILTDLNPRHHLRKLISTGAVGVITDRPIPNSPEAVGWTKFGWGGIPIGVTGDQQDFVGLVISKTQGIKLRQLLQKHDKVTVRTQVDIDRYDGSHDVVSGIIRGADDPQDELWVLAHSAEPGAHDNASGAALCVEVARIITELIAQKQLPRPKRSIRFLNAYECYGFFKYLEDTRRLQAPLAGVVVDTIGSKSEVCNSRLEWHATIPMSAGFVDRVGEAIIHATLNLSNPGYQLHLEPFVSTSDTLIGDPKYGFPTPWLTTHHQAQNVGFDAYHSSADTINLIDPKGLATCVTAIAGYLCYLADAGSQEVIELTTAETDWTINQLQKSPEKSAAKVNYIRHSHQETVNRLKRWMWGGDRKEILAHLDNCQLQVQETASSITSRPITFRKVQTQEEDINGQVYPHRTVLLSPDWGNNTNPEIRLKMEKSRLKPWALFWADSNRSLKEISDILSIEYGKKVTLKQVTSFFEAHQALGYVKLIKAKDRISKSQLVADLHQLGLEPGMDLIVHSALSKIGYPIGGADTIVEALLEVIGDEGTLMMPSFNHRSAQVFNSMTTPTTNGAIPDAMWRRSEAVRSLHPTHAIAAIGPKAAEYCEGHLENGIWTENSPISRLIHGNGYILVLGVTHESSTAYHVAEVSMPCGCIDPFGNIDRIVTLDGTVAEVRGLAFRAGVCPISPAELNTTLNNLGLQRQGKVGQADAALVKAFDLWKIRRQHLKDACPSCTIKPSIRE
;
A
#
# COMPACT_ATOMS: atom_id res chain seq x y z
N MET A 1 -14.94 22.02 11.15
CA MET A 1 -15.19 23.02 10.08
C MET A 1 -15.75 22.26 8.89
N ALA A 2 -16.83 22.72 8.27
CA ALA A 2 -17.45 21.98 7.17
C ALA A 2 -16.60 22.06 5.90
N TRP A 3 -16.38 20.91 5.25
CA TRP A 3 -15.77 20.81 3.92
C TRP A 3 -16.83 21.11 2.85
N PRO A 4 -16.56 21.97 1.87
CA PRO A 4 -17.53 22.28 0.82
C PRO A 4 -17.68 21.08 -0.12
N ILE A 5 -18.86 20.45 -0.11
CA ILE A 5 -19.11 19.24 -0.90
C ILE A 5 -19.16 19.60 -2.41
N PRO A 6 -18.36 18.95 -3.27
CA PRO A 6 -18.41 19.13 -4.72
C PRO A 6 -19.81 18.95 -5.32
N ILE A 7 -20.08 19.64 -6.42
CA ILE A 7 -21.37 19.55 -7.13
C ILE A 7 -21.52 18.16 -7.76
N SER A 8 -20.45 17.63 -8.36
CA SER A 8 -20.38 16.26 -8.90
C SER A 8 -20.76 15.23 -7.83
N LEU A 9 -20.17 15.33 -6.64
CA LEU A 9 -20.44 14.43 -5.52
C LEU A 9 -21.88 14.56 -5.00
N THR A 10 -22.39 15.78 -4.88
CA THR A 10 -23.79 16.03 -4.50
C THR A 10 -24.76 15.37 -5.48
N LYS A 11 -24.53 15.55 -6.79
CA LYS A 11 -25.35 14.92 -7.84
C LYS A 11 -25.26 13.40 -7.79
N PHE A 12 -24.06 12.85 -7.55
CA PHE A 12 -23.85 11.41 -7.40
C PHE A 12 -24.66 10.86 -6.22
N CYS A 13 -24.58 11.49 -5.03
CA CYS A 13 -25.34 11.09 -3.85
C CYS A 13 -26.87 11.19 -4.05
N GLN A 14 -27.35 12.13 -4.85
CA GLN A 14 -28.78 12.29 -5.13
C GLN A 14 -29.32 11.29 -6.15
N LYS A 15 -28.50 10.81 -7.09
CA LYS A 15 -28.95 9.98 -8.23
C LYS A 15 -28.51 8.54 -8.14
N THR A 16 -27.23 8.29 -7.87
CA THR A 16 -26.63 6.95 -7.94
C THR A 16 -26.77 6.21 -6.62
N LEU A 17 -26.58 6.89 -5.50
CA LEU A 17 -26.63 6.27 -4.17
C LEU A 17 -27.99 5.60 -3.85
N PRO A 18 -29.16 6.18 -4.22
CA PRO A 18 -30.44 5.50 -4.06
C PRO A 18 -30.59 4.23 -4.89
N LEU A 19 -30.02 4.20 -6.11
CA LEU A 19 -30.03 3.01 -6.97
C LEU A 19 -29.22 1.87 -6.33
N LEU A 20 -28.02 2.19 -5.83
CA LEU A 20 -27.18 1.24 -5.09
C LEU A 20 -27.93 0.68 -3.88
N SER A 21 -28.55 1.56 -3.08
CA SER A 21 -29.30 1.17 -1.88
C SER A 21 -30.46 0.22 -2.19
N HIS A 22 -31.19 0.45 -3.29
CA HIS A 22 -32.33 -0.39 -3.66
C HIS A 22 -31.92 -1.79 -4.15
N GLN A 23 -30.71 -1.91 -4.70
CA GLN A 23 -30.19 -3.16 -5.24
C GLN A 23 -29.78 -4.16 -4.14
N VAL A 24 -29.36 -3.68 -2.96
CA VAL A 24 -28.94 -4.55 -1.84
C VAL A 24 -30.08 -5.44 -1.38
N LYS A 25 -29.78 -6.73 -1.12
CA LYS A 25 -30.74 -7.71 -0.58
C LYS A 25 -30.26 -8.23 0.77
N GLU A 26 -30.94 -7.82 1.83
CA GLU A 26 -30.59 -8.14 3.22
C GLU A 26 -30.51 -9.66 3.48
N ASP A 27 -31.50 -10.44 3.05
CA ASP A 27 -31.53 -11.90 3.27
C ASP A 27 -30.33 -12.61 2.63
N ARG A 28 -29.99 -12.24 1.39
CA ARG A 28 -28.84 -12.78 0.64
C ARG A 28 -27.51 -12.43 1.31
N LEU A 29 -27.40 -11.19 1.80
CA LEU A 29 -26.23 -10.71 2.51
C LEU A 29 -26.02 -11.50 3.81
N MET A 30 -27.08 -11.75 4.57
CA MET A 30 -27.03 -12.55 5.79
C MET A 30 -26.71 -14.02 5.53
N GLU A 31 -27.21 -14.61 4.43
CA GLU A 31 -26.84 -15.97 4.00
C GLU A 31 -25.34 -16.08 3.68
N THR A 32 -24.80 -15.05 3.02
CA THR A 32 -23.35 -14.99 2.72
C THR A 32 -22.53 -14.93 4.01
N VAL A 33 -22.93 -14.11 4.98
CA VAL A 33 -22.29 -14.07 6.32
C VAL A 33 -22.34 -15.43 7.00
N ALA A 34 -23.51 -16.07 7.03
CA ALA A 34 -23.68 -17.39 7.65
C ALA A 34 -22.73 -18.45 7.04
N THR A 35 -22.62 -18.47 5.71
CA THR A 35 -21.79 -19.45 4.99
C THR A 35 -20.30 -19.23 5.25
N ILE A 36 -19.84 -17.97 5.37
CA ILE A 36 -18.44 -17.67 5.69
C ILE A 36 -18.11 -18.09 7.13
N ILE A 37 -19.02 -17.88 8.09
CA ILE A 37 -18.85 -18.33 9.47
C ILE A 37 -18.64 -19.85 9.53
N GLU A 38 -19.42 -20.62 8.75
CA GLU A 38 -19.33 -22.08 8.75
C GLU A 38 -17.94 -22.61 8.39
N THR A 39 -17.23 -21.93 7.49
CA THR A 39 -15.88 -22.32 7.05
C THR A 39 -14.78 -21.71 7.92
N ASP A 40 -14.91 -20.47 8.38
CA ASP A 40 -13.85 -19.79 9.17
C ASP A 40 -13.78 -20.19 10.65
N GLN A 41 -14.89 -20.66 11.24
CA GLN A 41 -14.98 -20.97 12.68
C GLN A 41 -13.92 -21.97 13.18
N TRP A 42 -13.39 -22.83 12.31
CA TRP A 42 -12.49 -23.92 12.68
C TRP A 42 -11.07 -23.47 13.03
N ASN A 43 -10.66 -22.27 12.58
CA ASN A 43 -9.32 -21.75 12.88
C ASN A 43 -8.18 -22.73 12.47
N SER A 44 -8.35 -23.38 11.31
CA SER A 44 -7.49 -24.44 10.77
C SER A 44 -7.26 -24.20 9.28
N PHE A 45 -6.03 -24.44 8.78
CA PHE A 45 -5.63 -24.01 7.44
C PHE A 45 -6.33 -24.74 6.30
N ASP A 46 -6.61 -26.03 6.47
CA ASP A 46 -7.47 -26.80 5.56
C ASP A 46 -8.86 -26.17 5.39
N HIS A 47 -9.47 -25.71 6.48
CA HIS A 47 -10.77 -25.04 6.42
C HIS A 47 -10.70 -23.61 5.89
N PHE A 48 -9.59 -22.89 6.05
CA PHE A 48 -9.39 -21.59 5.39
C PHE A 48 -9.36 -21.69 3.86
N HIS A 49 -8.90 -22.81 3.30
CA HIS A 49 -9.03 -23.09 1.87
C HIS A 49 -10.48 -23.36 1.46
N ASP A 50 -11.35 -23.83 2.37
CA ASP A 50 -12.77 -23.93 2.10
C ASP A 50 -13.43 -22.54 2.06
N THR A 51 -13.06 -21.63 2.95
CA THR A 51 -13.45 -20.20 2.86
C THR A 51 -13.04 -19.60 1.52
N THR A 52 -11.83 -19.91 1.05
CA THR A 52 -11.34 -19.50 -0.27
C THR A 52 -12.28 -19.98 -1.39
N LYS A 53 -12.64 -21.26 -1.40
CA LYS A 53 -13.60 -21.81 -2.38
C LYS A 53 -14.97 -21.15 -2.29
N THR A 54 -15.46 -20.89 -1.08
CA THR A 54 -16.72 -20.20 -0.81
C THR A 54 -16.73 -18.79 -1.41
N LEU A 55 -15.70 -17.99 -1.16
CA LEU A 55 -15.58 -16.64 -1.70
C LEU A 55 -15.46 -16.63 -3.22
N VAL A 56 -14.66 -17.54 -3.79
CA VAL A 56 -14.52 -17.70 -5.25
C VAL A 56 -15.87 -17.99 -5.90
N ARG A 57 -16.64 -18.93 -5.34
CA ARG A 57 -17.99 -19.26 -5.82
C ARG A 57 -18.89 -18.03 -5.77
N TYR A 58 -18.91 -17.31 -4.65
CA TYR A 58 -19.79 -16.16 -4.49
C TYR A 58 -19.49 -15.00 -5.46
N TYR A 59 -18.22 -14.74 -5.77
CA TYR A 59 -17.85 -13.77 -6.80
C TYR A 59 -18.20 -14.27 -8.21
N GLN A 60 -17.97 -15.54 -8.53
CA GLN A 60 -18.35 -16.12 -9.82
C GLN A 60 -19.87 -16.08 -10.04
N ASP A 61 -20.65 -16.42 -9.01
CA ASP A 61 -22.12 -16.32 -9.00
C ASP A 61 -22.63 -14.87 -9.10
N ALA A 62 -21.75 -13.89 -8.90
CA ALA A 62 -22.02 -12.47 -9.06
C ALA A 62 -21.55 -11.91 -10.43
N ASP A 63 -21.05 -12.77 -11.33
CA ASP A 63 -20.46 -12.39 -12.62
C ASP A 63 -19.26 -11.42 -12.47
N VAL A 64 -18.47 -11.62 -11.42
CA VAL A 64 -17.27 -10.84 -11.10
C VAL A 64 -16.03 -11.66 -11.44
N ASP A 65 -15.02 -11.06 -12.08
CA ASP A 65 -13.74 -11.72 -12.34
C ASP A 65 -13.09 -12.14 -11.01
N VAL A 66 -12.54 -13.35 -10.94
CA VAL A 66 -11.89 -13.85 -9.73
C VAL A 66 -10.46 -14.28 -10.02
N GLU A 67 -9.52 -13.79 -9.21
CA GLU A 67 -8.14 -14.28 -9.15
C GLU A 67 -7.86 -14.84 -7.75
N VAL A 68 -7.21 -16.00 -7.67
CA VAL A 68 -6.72 -16.57 -6.41
C VAL A 68 -5.19 -16.59 -6.47
N THR A 69 -4.55 -15.90 -5.53
CA THR A 69 -3.09 -15.93 -5.38
C THR A 69 -2.74 -16.77 -4.16
N SER A 70 -2.14 -17.94 -4.38
CA SER A 70 -1.66 -18.78 -3.28
C SER A 70 -0.29 -18.31 -2.81
N LEU A 71 -0.18 -17.98 -1.52
CA LEU A 71 1.02 -17.47 -0.90
C LEU A 71 1.66 -18.55 -0.03
N PRO A 72 2.89 -18.98 -0.33
CA PRO A 72 3.55 -20.02 0.47
C PRO A 72 3.82 -19.51 1.89
N THR A 73 3.58 -20.38 2.87
CA THR A 73 4.10 -20.23 4.23
C THR A 73 5.62 -20.41 4.25
N GLY A 74 6.26 -20.01 5.34
CA GLY A 74 7.70 -20.00 5.50
C GLY A 74 8.35 -18.69 5.03
N GLY A 75 9.68 -18.68 5.02
CA GLY A 75 10.48 -17.51 4.68
C GLY A 75 11.63 -17.29 5.65
N LYS A 76 12.32 -16.15 5.51
CA LYS A 76 13.49 -15.85 6.34
C LYS A 76 13.05 -15.39 7.74
N ILE A 77 13.24 -16.26 8.73
CA ILE A 77 12.98 -15.93 10.13
C ILE A 77 13.93 -14.82 10.62
N GLY A 78 13.38 -13.84 11.34
CA GLY A 78 14.10 -12.69 11.90
C GLY A 78 14.28 -11.52 10.94
N SER A 79 13.74 -11.61 9.71
CA SER A 79 13.89 -10.56 8.71
C SER A 79 12.90 -9.40 8.86
N GLY A 80 11.90 -9.50 9.75
CA GLY A 80 10.80 -8.56 9.86
C GLY A 80 9.78 -8.63 8.71
N ARG A 81 9.83 -9.66 7.87
CA ARG A 81 8.86 -9.82 6.77
C ARG A 81 7.56 -10.42 7.30
N TRP A 82 6.44 -10.06 6.68
CA TRP A 82 5.13 -10.61 6.99
C TRP A 82 5.02 -12.01 6.40
N ILE A 83 5.35 -13.02 7.22
CA ILE A 83 5.29 -14.43 6.84
C ILE A 83 4.56 -15.24 7.91
N ILE A 84 3.76 -16.21 7.48
CA ILE A 84 3.28 -17.29 8.34
C ILE A 84 4.37 -18.35 8.37
N HIS A 85 4.83 -18.78 9.54
CA HIS A 85 5.98 -19.69 9.67
C HIS A 85 5.69 -21.05 9.05
N GLN A 86 4.56 -21.67 9.41
CA GLN A 86 4.06 -22.94 8.88
C GLN A 86 2.53 -22.92 8.95
N ALA A 87 1.87 -23.66 8.07
CA ALA A 87 0.44 -23.93 8.18
C ALA A 87 0.19 -24.96 9.31
N ALA A 88 -1.02 -24.96 9.87
CA ALA A 88 -1.41 -25.89 10.93
C ALA A 88 -2.85 -26.36 10.74
N ASN A 89 -3.03 -27.68 10.62
CA ASN A 89 -4.35 -28.31 10.57
C ASN A 89 -4.67 -28.97 11.90
N VAL A 90 -5.83 -28.66 12.46
CA VAL A 90 -6.27 -29.18 13.76
C VAL A 90 -7.12 -30.42 13.55
N LYS A 91 -6.61 -31.59 13.95
CA LYS A 91 -7.34 -32.86 13.83
C LYS A 91 -8.18 -33.15 15.08
N LYS A 92 -7.63 -32.82 16.25
CA LYS A 92 -8.28 -33.09 17.55
C LYS A 92 -7.72 -32.18 18.65
N ALA A 93 -8.60 -31.72 19.54
CA ALA A 93 -8.20 -31.23 20.85
C ALA A 93 -9.29 -31.53 21.90
N THR A 94 -8.95 -32.36 22.90
CA THR A 94 -9.86 -32.70 24.00
C THR A 94 -9.13 -32.61 25.34
N VAL A 95 -9.89 -32.27 26.39
CA VAL A 95 -9.46 -32.43 27.78
C VAL A 95 -10.53 -33.18 28.55
N ASP A 96 -10.13 -34.30 29.15
CA ASP A 96 -10.95 -35.09 30.05
C ASP A 96 -10.40 -34.99 31.47
N ILE A 97 -11.26 -34.69 32.44
CA ILE A 97 -10.93 -34.91 33.85
C ILE A 97 -11.03 -36.41 34.07
N VAL A 98 -9.92 -37.04 34.47
CA VAL A 98 -9.84 -38.51 34.69
C VAL A 98 -9.85 -38.88 36.17
N ALA A 99 -9.53 -37.92 37.04
CA ALA A 99 -9.66 -38.03 38.48
C ALA A 99 -9.83 -36.64 39.10
N PRO A 100 -10.67 -36.47 40.13
CA PRO A 100 -11.42 -37.49 40.88
C PRO A 100 -12.76 -37.88 40.25
N VAL A 101 -13.15 -37.22 39.15
CA VAL A 101 -14.35 -37.51 38.38
C VAL A 101 -13.93 -37.90 36.96
N ASP A 102 -14.80 -38.63 36.26
CA ASP A 102 -14.65 -38.93 34.83
C ASP A 102 -15.60 -38.00 34.06
N GLN A 103 -15.05 -36.94 33.46
CA GLN A 103 -15.86 -35.91 32.80
C GLN A 103 -15.08 -35.19 31.69
N ARG A 104 -15.68 -35.05 30.51
CA ARG A 104 -15.21 -34.15 29.46
C ARG A 104 -15.25 -32.69 29.91
N LEU A 105 -14.13 -31.99 29.76
CA LEU A 105 -14.02 -30.56 30.05
C LEU A 105 -14.19 -29.70 28.78
N LEU A 106 -13.56 -30.10 27.68
CA LEU A 106 -13.66 -29.42 26.37
C LEU A 106 -13.43 -30.39 25.20
N ASP A 107 -14.08 -30.11 24.07
CA ASP A 107 -13.89 -30.77 22.77
C ASP A 107 -13.88 -29.72 21.64
N TYR A 108 -12.82 -29.69 20.84
CA TYR A 108 -12.69 -28.80 19.70
C TYR A 108 -13.76 -29.01 18.62
N HIS A 109 -14.22 -30.26 18.42
CA HIS A 109 -15.25 -30.54 17.42
C HIS A 109 -16.65 -30.07 17.86
N GLU A 110 -16.85 -29.87 19.16
CA GLU A 110 -18.07 -29.23 19.69
C GLU A 110 -17.96 -27.70 19.68
N ASN A 111 -16.76 -27.17 19.95
CA ASN A 111 -16.50 -25.74 19.93
C ASN A 111 -15.02 -25.45 19.56
N PRO A 112 -14.73 -25.00 18.32
CA PRO A 112 -13.37 -24.85 17.83
C PRO A 112 -12.57 -23.74 18.54
N TRP A 113 -13.26 -22.87 19.30
CA TRP A 113 -12.68 -21.79 20.08
C TRP A 113 -11.89 -22.27 21.30
N HIS A 114 -11.97 -23.57 21.64
CA HIS A 114 -11.24 -24.16 22.75
C HIS A 114 -9.73 -24.27 22.54
N LEU A 115 -9.22 -24.15 21.31
CA LEU A 115 -7.80 -24.28 21.01
C LEU A 115 -7.17 -22.92 20.70
N ILE A 116 -6.03 -22.64 21.34
CA ILE A 116 -5.23 -21.45 21.03
C ILE A 116 -4.48 -21.67 19.72
N GLN A 117 -4.59 -20.75 18.76
CA GLN A 117 -3.88 -20.88 17.49
C GLN A 117 -2.36 -20.93 17.73
N TRP A 118 -1.68 -21.77 16.95
CA TRP A 118 -0.25 -22.10 17.06
C TRP A 118 0.11 -22.93 18.30
N SER A 119 -0.85 -23.62 18.91
CA SER A 119 -0.59 -24.62 19.95
C SER A 119 0.28 -25.77 19.43
N GLY A 120 1.04 -26.41 20.33
CA GLY A 120 1.71 -27.69 20.08
C GLY A 120 0.78 -28.90 20.19
N SER A 121 1.29 -30.06 19.76
CA SER A 121 0.64 -31.38 19.84
C SER A 121 1.08 -32.14 21.09
N THR A 122 0.21 -33.03 21.58
CA THR A 122 0.57 -34.06 22.57
C THR A 122 1.01 -35.34 21.86
N PRO A 123 1.67 -36.29 22.56
CA PRO A 123 1.75 -37.68 22.11
C PRO A 123 0.35 -38.24 21.78
N THR A 124 0.30 -39.26 20.91
CA THR A 124 -0.94 -39.85 20.40
C THR A 124 -1.86 -40.39 21.51
N GLU A 125 -1.28 -40.95 22.58
CA GLU A 125 -1.99 -41.44 23.76
C GLU A 125 -2.55 -40.31 24.65
N GLY A 126 -2.09 -39.07 24.46
CA GLY A 126 -2.37 -37.92 25.31
C GLY A 126 -1.43 -37.81 26.51
N ILE A 127 -1.55 -36.73 27.26
CA ILE A 127 -0.75 -36.47 28.46
C ILE A 127 -1.67 -36.37 29.66
N GLU A 128 -1.42 -37.19 30.68
CA GLU A 128 -2.01 -37.01 32.00
C GLU A 128 -1.20 -36.02 32.83
N SER A 129 -1.86 -35.00 33.37
CA SER A 129 -1.20 -33.96 34.16
C SER A 129 -2.11 -33.45 35.26
N GLN A 130 -1.50 -32.98 36.35
CA GLN A 130 -2.22 -32.32 37.43
C GLN A 130 -2.37 -30.84 37.14
N ILE A 131 -3.55 -30.29 37.43
CA ILE A 131 -3.81 -28.85 37.27
C ILE A 131 -3.18 -28.07 38.43
N VAL A 132 -2.56 -26.94 38.09
CA VAL A 132 -2.05 -25.94 39.02
C VAL A 132 -2.65 -24.58 38.67
N ILE A 133 -3.24 -23.90 39.64
CA ILE A 133 -3.86 -22.57 39.44
C ILE A 133 -2.79 -21.49 39.56
N ILE A 134 -2.76 -20.58 38.58
CA ILE A 134 -1.94 -19.36 38.60
C ILE A 134 -2.80 -18.23 38.03
N ASN A 135 -3.25 -17.28 38.87
CA ASN A 135 -4.15 -16.20 38.42
C ASN A 135 -3.48 -14.83 38.45
N SER A 136 -2.20 -14.75 38.78
CA SER A 136 -1.48 -13.48 38.78
C SER A 136 -0.13 -13.57 38.12
N ARG A 137 0.23 -12.51 37.40
CA ARG A 137 1.58 -12.35 36.83
C ARG A 137 2.66 -12.49 37.90
N LYS A 138 2.40 -11.98 39.10
CA LYS A 138 3.34 -12.04 40.23
C LYS A 138 3.61 -13.47 40.70
N GLU A 139 2.57 -14.31 40.76
CA GLU A 139 2.73 -15.74 41.05
C GLU A 139 3.49 -16.44 39.93
N LEU A 140 3.09 -16.20 38.67
CA LEU A 140 3.74 -16.76 37.50
C LEU A 140 5.24 -16.45 37.49
N ASP A 141 5.62 -15.19 37.70
CA ASP A 141 7.00 -14.71 37.68
C ASP A 141 7.89 -15.38 38.76
N ARG A 142 7.32 -15.74 39.92
CA ARG A 142 8.02 -16.40 41.02
C ARG A 142 8.35 -17.86 40.77
N ILE A 143 7.65 -18.51 39.84
CA ILE A 143 7.88 -19.92 39.54
C ILE A 143 9.27 -20.07 38.90
N PRO A 144 10.17 -20.89 39.48
CA PRO A 144 11.48 -21.14 38.90
C PRO A 144 11.35 -21.86 37.54
N ALA A 145 12.39 -21.76 36.72
CA ALA A 145 12.43 -22.50 35.47
C ALA A 145 12.20 -24.01 35.73
N ARG A 146 11.34 -24.64 34.93
CA ARG A 146 10.92 -26.04 35.07
C ARG A 146 10.21 -26.40 36.39
N GLY A 147 9.80 -25.42 37.21
CA GLY A 147 9.13 -25.64 38.49
C GLY A 147 7.75 -26.31 38.41
N LEU A 148 7.16 -26.39 37.22
CA LEU A 148 5.86 -27.02 36.93
C LEU A 148 5.96 -28.13 35.88
N ALA A 149 7.12 -28.77 35.77
CA ALA A 149 7.34 -29.90 34.86
C ALA A 149 6.21 -30.95 34.97
N GLY A 150 5.57 -31.27 33.84
CA GLY A 150 4.48 -32.27 33.78
C GLY A 150 3.12 -31.79 34.34
N LYS A 151 2.95 -30.49 34.61
CA LYS A 151 1.69 -29.91 35.11
C LYS A 151 0.96 -29.11 34.03
N MET A 152 -0.36 -29.00 34.16
CA MET A 152 -1.21 -28.11 33.36
C MET A 152 -1.53 -26.85 34.16
N ILE A 153 -1.36 -25.68 33.56
CA ILE A 153 -1.68 -24.40 34.24
C ILE A 153 -3.14 -24.03 33.98
N LEU A 154 -3.90 -23.67 35.03
CA LEU A 154 -5.20 -22.98 34.91
C LEU A 154 -5.04 -21.50 35.29
N THR A 155 -5.46 -20.59 34.42
CA THR A 155 -5.25 -19.13 34.58
C THR A 155 -6.37 -18.30 33.97
N ASP A 156 -6.64 -17.12 34.52
CA ASP A 156 -7.50 -16.10 33.89
C ASP A 156 -6.71 -15.02 33.12
N LEU A 157 -5.37 -15.05 33.19
CA LEU A 157 -4.47 -14.21 32.39
C LEU A 157 -4.53 -14.58 30.90
N ASN A 158 -4.30 -13.60 30.02
CA ASN A 158 -4.14 -13.85 28.59
C ASN A 158 -2.80 -14.57 28.29
N PRO A 159 -2.83 -15.84 27.81
CA PRO A 159 -1.61 -16.62 27.59
C PRO A 159 -0.63 -15.99 26.60
N ARG A 160 -1.12 -15.28 25.57
CA ARG A 160 -0.31 -14.63 24.55
C ARG A 160 0.72 -13.66 25.15
N HIS A 161 0.31 -12.88 26.15
CA HIS A 161 1.18 -11.88 26.78
C HIS A 161 2.18 -12.48 27.78
N HIS A 162 2.03 -13.76 28.12
CA HIS A 162 2.83 -14.45 29.14
C HIS A 162 3.54 -15.70 28.61
N LEU A 163 3.45 -15.96 27.31
CA LEU A 163 3.86 -17.22 26.68
C LEU A 163 5.28 -17.67 27.04
N ARG A 164 6.28 -16.79 26.89
CA ARG A 164 7.68 -17.10 27.25
C ARG A 164 7.80 -17.56 28.70
N LYS A 165 7.12 -16.90 29.61
CA LYS A 165 7.19 -17.25 31.03
C LYS A 165 6.44 -18.55 31.31
N LEU A 166 5.26 -18.75 30.71
CA LEU A 166 4.49 -20.00 30.81
C LEU A 166 5.33 -21.20 30.36
N ILE A 167 5.96 -21.12 29.18
CA ILE A 167 6.86 -22.16 28.65
C ILE A 167 8.03 -22.40 29.61
N SER A 168 8.67 -21.34 30.11
CA SER A 168 9.83 -21.47 31.02
C SER A 168 9.54 -22.27 32.30
N THR A 169 8.29 -22.37 32.73
CA THR A 169 7.90 -23.16 33.92
C THR A 169 8.00 -24.67 33.69
N GLY A 170 8.15 -25.14 32.45
CA GLY A 170 8.15 -26.55 32.08
C GLY A 170 6.78 -27.23 32.11
N ALA A 171 5.70 -26.48 32.32
CA ALA A 171 4.33 -26.98 32.20
C ALA A 171 4.07 -27.57 30.82
N VAL A 172 3.20 -28.58 30.75
CA VAL A 172 2.81 -29.23 29.48
C VAL A 172 1.92 -28.32 28.64
N GLY A 173 1.21 -27.39 29.30
CA GLY A 173 0.33 -26.45 28.64
C GLY A 173 -0.36 -25.49 29.60
N VAL A 174 -1.30 -24.74 29.05
CA VAL A 174 -2.15 -23.77 29.75
C VAL A 174 -3.59 -23.91 29.30
N ILE A 175 -4.52 -23.88 30.25
CA ILE A 175 -5.95 -23.70 30.07
C ILE A 175 -6.29 -22.30 30.60
N THR A 176 -6.82 -21.43 29.75
CA THR A 176 -7.28 -20.11 30.18
C THR A 176 -8.81 -20.03 30.29
N ASP A 177 -9.30 -19.41 31.37
CA ASP A 177 -10.71 -19.04 31.56
C ASP A 177 -10.89 -17.51 31.60
N ARG A 178 -10.15 -16.79 30.72
CA ARG A 178 -10.22 -15.33 30.63
C ARG A 178 -11.68 -14.91 30.47
N PRO A 179 -12.19 -14.00 31.33
CA PRO A 179 -13.58 -13.58 31.25
C PRO A 179 -13.85 -12.83 29.94
N ILE A 180 -14.98 -13.13 29.32
CA ILE A 180 -15.56 -12.33 28.23
C ILE A 180 -16.60 -11.39 28.86
N PRO A 181 -16.52 -10.07 28.58
CA PRO A 181 -17.48 -9.10 29.08
C PRO A 181 -18.92 -9.55 28.85
N ASN A 182 -19.73 -9.49 29.92
CA ASN A 182 -21.16 -9.83 29.91
C ASN A 182 -21.53 -11.23 29.38
N SER A 183 -20.55 -12.11 29.13
CA SER A 183 -20.74 -13.42 28.48
C SER A 183 -19.92 -14.52 29.16
N PRO A 184 -20.24 -14.91 30.41
CA PRO A 184 -19.42 -15.85 31.19
C PRO A 184 -19.37 -17.29 30.61
N GLU A 185 -20.33 -17.65 29.76
CA GLU A 185 -20.36 -18.93 29.05
C GLU A 185 -19.54 -18.93 27.76
N ALA A 186 -19.15 -17.76 27.25
CA ALA A 186 -18.37 -17.65 26.02
C ALA A 186 -16.91 -18.06 26.23
N VAL A 187 -16.31 -18.59 25.17
CA VAL A 187 -14.90 -19.00 25.12
C VAL A 187 -14.13 -17.94 24.34
N GLY A 188 -13.06 -17.41 24.94
CA GLY A 188 -12.27 -16.34 24.33
C GLY A 188 -11.22 -16.85 23.35
N TRP A 189 -11.31 -16.46 22.08
CA TRP A 189 -10.26 -16.74 21.12
C TRP A 189 -8.96 -16.01 21.46
N THR A 190 -7.86 -16.70 21.19
CA THR A 190 -6.53 -16.16 21.34
C THR A 190 -5.55 -16.93 20.45
N LYS A 191 -4.41 -16.30 20.17
CA LYS A 191 -3.32 -16.85 19.37
C LYS A 191 -2.02 -16.71 20.15
N PHE A 192 -1.08 -17.65 20.04
CA PHE A 192 0.25 -17.47 20.61
C PHE A 192 1.09 -16.40 19.88
N GLY A 193 0.79 -16.16 18.60
CA GLY A 193 1.25 -15.04 17.78
C GLY A 193 0.40 -14.93 16.53
N TRP A 194 0.71 -14.01 15.61
CA TRP A 194 -0.13 -13.81 14.41
C TRP A 194 0.26 -14.74 13.26
N GLY A 195 1.53 -14.76 12.84
CA GLY A 195 2.05 -15.68 11.81
C GLY A 195 2.74 -16.93 12.37
N GLY A 196 2.56 -17.24 13.66
CA GLY A 196 3.27 -18.30 14.36
C GLY A 196 3.73 -17.86 15.75
N ILE A 197 4.47 -18.71 16.45
CA ILE A 197 5.01 -18.36 17.76
C ILE A 197 6.14 -17.31 17.59
N PRO A 198 6.14 -16.18 18.33
CA PRO A 198 7.15 -15.14 18.18
C PRO A 198 8.58 -15.63 18.41
N ILE A 199 9.53 -15.07 17.66
CA ILE A 199 10.95 -15.44 17.75
C ILE A 199 11.48 -15.29 19.19
N GLY A 200 12.23 -16.31 19.64
CA GLY A 200 12.88 -16.33 20.94
C GLY A 200 11.95 -16.65 22.11
N VAL A 201 10.73 -17.16 21.85
CA VAL A 201 9.77 -17.55 22.90
C VAL A 201 9.89 -19.02 23.30
N THR A 202 9.99 -19.97 22.36
CA THR A 202 9.90 -21.42 22.64
C THR A 202 11.22 -22.15 22.84
N GLY A 203 12.34 -21.65 22.31
CA GLY A 203 13.47 -22.55 22.06
C GLY A 203 13.01 -23.77 21.24
N ASP A 204 13.58 -24.95 21.49
CA ASP A 204 13.20 -26.22 20.84
C ASP A 204 11.81 -26.77 21.29
N GLN A 205 11.09 -26.11 22.22
CA GLN A 205 9.80 -26.60 22.73
C GLN A 205 8.63 -26.16 21.84
N GLN A 206 8.37 -26.90 20.77
CA GLN A 206 7.20 -26.69 19.90
C GLN A 206 5.89 -27.29 20.44
N ASP A 207 5.96 -28.07 21.53
CA ASP A 207 4.88 -28.94 22.04
C ASP A 207 4.03 -28.31 23.16
N PHE A 208 4.21 -27.01 23.46
CA PHE A 208 3.43 -26.35 24.51
C PHE A 208 1.96 -26.21 24.09
N VAL A 209 1.06 -26.79 24.89
CA VAL A 209 -0.38 -26.82 24.58
C VAL A 209 -1.10 -25.58 25.12
N GLY A 210 -1.94 -24.95 24.30
CA GLY A 210 -2.76 -23.80 24.69
C GLY A 210 -4.24 -24.07 24.48
N LEU A 211 -5.03 -23.97 25.53
CA LEU A 211 -6.45 -24.28 25.54
C LEU A 211 -7.24 -23.17 26.23
N VAL A 212 -8.53 -23.07 25.91
CA VAL A 212 -9.45 -22.06 26.43
C VAL A 212 -10.71 -22.75 26.93
N ILE A 213 -11.27 -22.28 28.04
CA ILE A 213 -12.59 -22.68 28.55
C ILE A 213 -13.39 -21.43 28.94
N SER A 214 -14.70 -21.57 29.10
CA SER A 214 -15.54 -20.46 29.57
C SER A 214 -15.24 -20.08 31.02
N LYS A 215 -15.63 -18.87 31.42
CA LYS A 215 -15.44 -18.43 32.81
C LYS A 215 -16.19 -19.36 33.78
N THR A 216 -17.39 -19.78 33.41
CA THR A 216 -18.20 -20.71 34.19
C THR A 216 -17.52 -22.08 34.33
N GLN A 217 -16.96 -22.63 33.24
CA GLN A 217 -16.17 -23.87 33.30
C GLN A 217 -14.95 -23.71 34.22
N GLY A 218 -14.25 -22.57 34.14
CA GLY A 218 -13.12 -22.24 35.01
C GLY A 218 -13.49 -22.13 36.48
N ILE A 219 -14.67 -21.60 36.82
CA ILE A 219 -15.19 -21.56 38.19
C ILE A 219 -15.46 -22.99 38.70
N LYS A 220 -16.16 -23.82 37.91
CA LYS A 220 -16.46 -25.22 38.26
C LYS A 220 -15.18 -26.02 38.50
N LEU A 221 -14.17 -25.84 37.66
CA LEU A 221 -12.88 -26.51 37.78
C LEU A 221 -12.11 -26.09 39.04
N ARG A 222 -12.15 -24.80 39.40
CA ARG A 222 -11.57 -24.30 40.66
C ARG A 222 -12.33 -24.82 41.88
N GLN A 223 -13.66 -24.91 41.83
CA GLN A 223 -14.46 -25.52 42.90
C GLN A 223 -14.10 -27.01 43.08
N LEU A 224 -13.86 -27.75 41.99
CA LEU A 224 -13.43 -29.13 42.05
C LEU A 224 -12.04 -29.27 42.72
N LEU A 225 -11.09 -28.39 42.38
CA LEU A 225 -9.77 -28.30 43.01
C LEU A 225 -9.80 -27.86 44.48
N GLN A 226 -10.82 -27.11 44.90
CA GLN A 226 -11.02 -26.78 46.33
C GLN A 226 -11.60 -27.96 47.10
N LYS A 227 -12.48 -28.74 46.47
CA LYS A 227 -13.12 -29.92 47.07
C LYS A 227 -12.16 -31.12 47.15
N HIS A 228 -11.24 -31.23 46.21
CA HIS A 228 -10.31 -32.34 46.08
C HIS A 228 -8.88 -31.81 45.93
N ASP A 229 -7.94 -32.32 46.74
CA ASP A 229 -6.54 -31.85 46.76
C ASP A 229 -5.83 -31.90 45.40
N LYS A 230 -6.29 -32.75 44.47
CA LYS A 230 -5.73 -32.95 43.14
C LYS A 230 -6.83 -33.20 42.11
N VAL A 231 -6.70 -32.54 40.96
CA VAL A 231 -7.46 -32.85 39.75
C VAL A 231 -6.46 -33.23 38.67
N THR A 232 -6.66 -34.41 38.07
CA THR A 232 -5.85 -34.94 36.98
C THR A 232 -6.65 -34.89 35.70
N VAL A 233 -6.06 -34.31 34.66
CA VAL A 233 -6.65 -34.25 33.34
C VAL A 233 -5.82 -35.03 32.35
N ARG A 234 -6.49 -35.67 31.39
CA ARG A 234 -5.89 -36.21 30.17
C ARG A 234 -6.14 -35.22 29.05
N THR A 235 -5.07 -34.68 28.49
CA THR A 235 -5.10 -33.75 27.36
C THR A 235 -4.64 -34.46 26.11
N GLN A 236 -5.44 -34.41 25.05
CA GLN A 236 -5.11 -34.94 23.72
C GLN A 236 -5.25 -33.83 22.70
N VAL A 237 -4.13 -33.44 22.07
CA VAL A 237 -4.10 -32.43 21.00
C VAL A 237 -3.29 -32.98 19.84
N ASP A 238 -3.89 -33.03 18.66
CA ASP A 238 -3.28 -33.50 17.42
C ASP A 238 -3.38 -32.39 16.36
N ILE A 239 -2.23 -31.79 16.06
CA ILE A 239 -2.05 -30.72 15.08
C ILE A 239 -0.98 -31.14 14.08
N ASP A 240 -1.32 -31.05 12.81
CA ASP A 240 -0.43 -31.32 11.69
C ASP A 240 0.18 -30.01 11.19
N ARG A 241 1.49 -29.84 11.36
CA ARG A 241 2.22 -28.64 10.90
C ARG A 241 3.01 -28.97 9.65
N TYR A 242 2.87 -28.12 8.64
CA TYR A 242 3.49 -28.36 7.33
C TYR A 242 3.82 -27.05 6.64
N ASP A 243 4.72 -27.15 5.66
CA ASP A 243 5.00 -26.06 4.73
C ASP A 243 3.85 -26.04 3.70
N GLY A 244 2.87 -25.16 3.94
CA GLY A 244 1.66 -25.01 3.13
C GLY A 244 1.56 -23.64 2.48
N SER A 245 0.33 -23.21 2.22
CA SER A 245 0.02 -21.87 1.73
C SER A 245 -1.19 -21.27 2.44
N HIS A 246 -1.39 -19.97 2.23
CA HIS A 246 -2.65 -19.29 2.49
C HIS A 246 -3.00 -18.45 1.27
N ASP A 247 -4.28 -18.28 0.99
CA ASP A 247 -4.72 -17.69 -0.26
C ASP A 247 -5.15 -16.23 -0.09
N VAL A 248 -5.02 -15.47 -1.19
CA VAL A 248 -5.64 -14.17 -1.38
C VAL A 248 -6.66 -14.29 -2.49
N VAL A 249 -7.93 -14.11 -2.16
CA VAL A 249 -9.03 -14.06 -3.13
C VAL A 249 -9.22 -12.62 -3.57
N SER A 250 -9.19 -12.39 -4.88
CA SER A 250 -9.46 -11.10 -5.50
C SER A 250 -10.72 -11.17 -6.35
N GLY A 251 -11.79 -10.51 -5.95
CA GLY A 251 -12.91 -10.17 -6.84
C GLY A 251 -12.59 -8.88 -7.61
N ILE A 252 -12.86 -8.81 -8.91
CA ILE A 252 -12.47 -7.68 -9.76
C ILE A 252 -13.60 -7.27 -10.68
N ILE A 253 -14.04 -6.01 -10.55
CA ILE A 253 -14.84 -5.35 -11.56
C ILE A 253 -13.87 -4.59 -12.46
N ARG A 254 -13.63 -5.12 -13.66
CA ARG A 254 -12.74 -4.47 -14.64
C ARG A 254 -13.29 -3.13 -15.09
N GLY A 255 -12.43 -2.12 -15.07
CA GLY A 255 -12.71 -0.81 -15.63
C GLY A 255 -12.96 -0.90 -17.13
N ALA A 256 -13.85 -0.04 -17.65
CA ALA A 256 -14.15 0.03 -19.07
C ALA A 256 -12.96 0.55 -19.89
N ASP A 257 -12.25 1.53 -19.34
CA ASP A 257 -11.34 2.39 -20.09
C ASP A 257 -9.89 2.29 -19.62
N ASP A 258 -9.66 2.10 -18.32
CA ASP A 258 -8.33 1.93 -17.72
C ASP A 258 -8.33 0.76 -16.73
N PRO A 259 -8.21 -0.48 -17.22
CA PRO A 259 -8.25 -1.66 -16.37
C PRO A 259 -7.00 -1.80 -15.48
N GLN A 260 -5.95 -0.98 -15.70
CA GLN A 260 -4.68 -1.09 -14.98
C GLN A 260 -4.66 -0.25 -13.68
N ASP A 261 -5.50 0.77 -13.58
CA ASP A 261 -5.71 1.55 -12.36
C ASP A 261 -6.82 0.93 -11.52
N GLU A 262 -6.59 0.88 -10.21
CA GLU A 262 -7.44 0.14 -9.30
C GLU A 262 -7.79 0.94 -8.05
N LEU A 263 -9.02 0.76 -7.56
CA LEU A 263 -9.43 1.06 -6.19
C LEU A 263 -9.61 -0.22 -5.42
N TRP A 264 -9.16 -0.25 -4.17
CA TRP A 264 -9.13 -1.47 -3.37
C TRP A 264 -10.13 -1.46 -2.22
N VAL A 265 -10.77 -2.60 -1.99
CA VAL A 265 -11.51 -2.90 -0.76
C VAL A 265 -10.78 -4.04 -0.08
N LEU A 266 -10.48 -3.89 1.20
CA LEU A 266 -9.75 -4.89 1.98
C LEU A 266 -10.63 -5.37 3.11
N ALA A 267 -10.87 -6.68 3.15
CA ALA A 267 -11.51 -7.34 4.28
C ALA A 267 -10.76 -8.62 4.56
N HIS A 268 -10.22 -8.79 5.76
CA HIS A 268 -9.58 -10.05 6.08
C HIS A 268 -10.60 -11.19 6.16
N SER A 269 -10.11 -12.40 5.94
CA SER A 269 -10.83 -13.68 6.08
C SER A 269 -10.03 -14.59 7.00
N ALA A 270 -10.51 -15.81 7.25
CA ALA A 270 -9.80 -16.80 8.07
C ALA A 270 -9.71 -16.42 9.56
N GLU A 271 -10.75 -15.77 10.09
CA GLU A 271 -10.94 -15.54 11.53
C GLU A 271 -12.34 -15.97 11.97
N PRO A 272 -12.48 -16.64 13.12
CA PRO A 272 -13.77 -17.14 13.55
C PRO A 272 -14.61 -15.97 14.10
N GLY A 273 -15.80 -15.73 13.55
CA GLY A 273 -16.76 -14.75 14.06
C GLY A 273 -17.68 -14.18 12.99
N ALA A 274 -18.86 -13.70 13.40
CA ALA A 274 -19.84 -13.13 12.49
C ALA A 274 -19.54 -11.66 12.18
N HIS A 275 -19.24 -10.87 13.21
CA HIS A 275 -18.84 -9.49 13.08
C HIS A 275 -17.38 -9.41 12.63
N ASP A 276 -16.48 -10.08 13.36
CA ASP A 276 -15.07 -10.22 13.02
C ASP A 276 -14.76 -11.62 12.45
N ASN A 277 -14.71 -11.83 11.14
CA ASN A 277 -14.61 -10.88 10.02
C ASN A 277 -15.61 -11.16 8.89
N ALA A 278 -16.51 -12.14 9.08
CA ALA A 278 -17.42 -12.61 8.03
C ALA A 278 -18.29 -11.47 7.46
N SER A 279 -18.68 -10.49 8.30
CA SER A 279 -19.44 -9.31 7.87
C SER A 279 -18.71 -8.46 6.82
N GLY A 280 -17.41 -8.21 6.99
CA GLY A 280 -16.58 -7.46 6.05
C GLY A 280 -16.37 -8.23 4.73
N ALA A 281 -16.08 -9.53 4.82
CA ALA A 281 -15.92 -10.37 3.64
C ALA A 281 -17.22 -10.50 2.83
N ALA A 282 -18.37 -10.66 3.49
CA ALA A 282 -19.68 -10.67 2.85
C ALA A 282 -20.02 -9.30 2.21
N LEU A 283 -19.65 -8.19 2.85
CA LEU A 283 -19.81 -6.86 2.28
C LEU A 283 -19.03 -6.73 0.97
N CYS A 284 -17.79 -7.22 0.90
CA CYS A 284 -16.99 -7.20 -0.33
C CYS A 284 -17.69 -7.93 -1.49
N VAL A 285 -18.27 -9.10 -1.23
CA VAL A 285 -19.03 -9.87 -2.21
C VAL A 285 -20.27 -9.12 -2.67
N GLU A 286 -21.08 -8.60 -1.73
CA GLU A 286 -22.35 -7.94 -2.06
C GLU A 286 -22.12 -6.61 -2.78
N VAL A 287 -21.12 -5.82 -2.39
CA VAL A 287 -20.74 -4.60 -3.13
C VAL A 287 -20.36 -4.93 -4.56
N ALA A 288 -19.53 -5.96 -4.77
CA ALA A 288 -19.14 -6.37 -6.12
C ALA A 288 -20.36 -6.78 -6.96
N ARG A 289 -21.24 -7.57 -6.35
CA ARG A 289 -22.46 -8.06 -6.98
C ARG A 289 -23.41 -6.95 -7.40
N ILE A 290 -23.78 -6.04 -6.50
CA ILE A 290 -24.77 -4.99 -6.82
C ILE A 290 -24.26 -4.03 -7.90
N ILE A 291 -22.95 -3.75 -7.93
CA ILE A 291 -22.35 -2.91 -8.97
C ILE A 291 -22.41 -3.64 -10.31
N THR A 292 -22.00 -4.90 -10.37
CA THR A 292 -22.05 -5.71 -11.59
C THR A 292 -23.48 -5.88 -12.11
N GLU A 293 -24.45 -6.18 -11.22
CA GLU A 293 -25.86 -6.30 -11.57
C GLU A 293 -26.41 -5.01 -12.18
N LEU A 294 -26.12 -3.84 -11.58
CA LEU A 294 -26.58 -2.55 -12.10
C LEU A 294 -25.90 -2.18 -13.43
N ILE A 295 -24.64 -2.57 -13.65
CA ILE A 295 -23.95 -2.43 -14.93
C ILE A 295 -24.63 -3.29 -16.00
N ALA A 296 -24.89 -4.56 -15.70
CA ALA A 296 -25.56 -5.47 -16.61
C ALA A 296 -26.98 -4.98 -16.99
N GLN A 297 -27.69 -4.37 -16.02
CA GLN A 297 -29.00 -3.75 -16.22
C GLN A 297 -28.94 -2.37 -16.90
N LYS A 298 -27.74 -1.85 -17.20
CA LYS A 298 -27.50 -0.52 -17.79
C LYS A 298 -28.03 0.65 -16.94
N GLN A 299 -28.20 0.43 -15.64
CA GLN A 299 -28.58 1.47 -14.67
C GLN A 299 -27.36 2.21 -14.11
N LEU A 300 -26.19 1.59 -14.19
CA LEU A 300 -24.90 2.18 -13.83
C LEU A 300 -23.93 2.01 -15.02
N PRO A 301 -23.16 3.03 -15.42
CA PRO A 301 -22.07 2.83 -16.35
C PRO A 301 -20.98 1.97 -15.71
N ARG A 302 -20.28 1.17 -16.51
CA ARG A 302 -19.04 0.53 -16.04
C ARG A 302 -18.02 1.63 -15.73
N PRO A 303 -17.38 1.62 -14.55
CA PRO A 303 -16.44 2.69 -14.17
C PRO A 303 -15.22 2.71 -15.09
N LYS A 304 -14.58 3.88 -15.24
CA LYS A 304 -13.32 4.01 -16.00
C LYS A 304 -12.25 3.04 -15.50
N ARG A 305 -12.09 2.95 -14.17
CA ARG A 305 -11.03 2.20 -13.50
C ARG A 305 -11.56 0.94 -12.81
N SER A 306 -10.69 -0.02 -12.60
CA SER A 306 -11.06 -1.28 -11.96
C SER A 306 -11.32 -1.10 -10.46
N ILE A 307 -12.25 -1.88 -9.92
CA ILE A 307 -12.47 -2.00 -8.48
C ILE A 307 -12.07 -3.43 -8.09
N ARG A 308 -11.17 -3.57 -7.12
CA ARG A 308 -10.66 -4.85 -6.63
C ARG A 308 -11.05 -5.05 -5.17
N PHE A 309 -11.59 -6.22 -4.87
CA PHE A 309 -11.98 -6.67 -3.54
C PHE A 309 -10.99 -7.74 -3.11
N LEU A 310 -10.23 -7.50 -2.04
CA LEU A 310 -9.21 -8.40 -1.53
C LEU A 310 -9.68 -9.04 -0.22
N ASN A 311 -9.77 -10.36 -0.23
CA ASN A 311 -9.95 -11.18 0.96
C ASN A 311 -8.72 -12.04 1.22
N ALA A 312 -8.16 -11.94 2.41
CA ALA A 312 -6.94 -12.64 2.77
C ALA A 312 -6.80 -12.82 4.27
N TYR A 313 -5.89 -13.71 4.69
CA TYR A 313 -5.50 -13.82 6.10
C TYR A 313 -4.99 -12.47 6.64
N GLU A 314 -5.54 -12.04 7.79
CA GLU A 314 -5.33 -10.70 8.37
C GLU A 314 -3.85 -10.28 8.30
N CYS A 315 -3.60 -9.21 7.55
CA CYS A 315 -2.33 -8.54 7.27
C CYS A 315 -1.26 -9.35 6.52
N TYR A 316 -1.04 -10.62 6.90
CA TYR A 316 -0.03 -11.48 6.30
C TYR A 316 -0.35 -11.74 4.82
N GLY A 317 -1.61 -11.99 4.51
CA GLY A 317 -2.11 -12.09 3.14
C GLY A 317 -1.82 -10.83 2.33
N PHE A 318 -2.28 -9.67 2.81
CA PHE A 318 -2.17 -8.41 2.07
C PHE A 318 -0.72 -7.96 1.86
N PHE A 319 0.10 -7.98 2.90
CA PHE A 319 1.49 -7.54 2.79
C PHE A 319 2.34 -8.49 1.97
N LYS A 320 2.19 -9.81 2.14
CA LYS A 320 2.93 -10.76 1.32
C LYS A 320 2.48 -10.67 -0.15
N TYR A 321 1.19 -10.49 -0.41
CA TYR A 321 0.67 -10.23 -1.76
C TYR A 321 1.28 -8.98 -2.38
N LEU A 322 1.36 -7.87 -1.64
CA LEU A 322 2.01 -6.64 -2.10
C LEU A 322 3.52 -6.78 -2.32
N GLU A 323 4.19 -7.64 -1.56
CA GLU A 323 5.61 -7.90 -1.74
C GLU A 323 5.89 -8.66 -3.05
N ASP A 324 5.04 -9.62 -3.38
CA ASP A 324 5.21 -10.51 -4.53
C ASP A 324 4.61 -9.93 -5.82
N THR A 325 3.53 -9.17 -5.72
CA THR A 325 2.78 -8.66 -6.86
C THR A 325 3.29 -7.29 -7.28
N ARG A 326 3.97 -7.25 -8.43
CA ARG A 326 4.40 -5.99 -9.04
C ARG A 326 3.28 -5.40 -9.90
N ARG A 327 3.00 -4.12 -9.71
CA ARG A 327 2.02 -3.36 -10.48
C ARG A 327 2.71 -2.19 -11.16
N LEU A 328 2.16 -1.74 -12.29
CA LEU A 328 2.65 -0.55 -12.98
C LEU A 328 2.62 0.68 -12.07
N GLN A 329 1.54 0.81 -11.30
CA GLN A 329 1.42 1.76 -10.22
C GLN A 329 0.62 1.16 -9.06
N ALA A 330 0.77 1.78 -7.90
CA ALA A 330 -0.05 1.50 -6.75
C ALA A 330 -1.55 1.72 -7.07
N PRO A 331 -2.47 1.14 -6.29
CA PRO A 331 -3.86 1.57 -6.30
C PRO A 331 -4.01 3.09 -6.18
N LEU A 332 -5.16 3.63 -6.55
CA LEU A 332 -5.43 5.05 -6.44
C LEU A 332 -5.86 5.42 -5.01
N ALA A 333 -6.79 4.64 -4.46
CA ALA A 333 -7.25 4.69 -3.07
C ALA A 333 -7.74 3.29 -2.66
N GLY A 334 -8.03 3.12 -1.38
CA GLY A 334 -8.74 1.94 -0.92
C GLY A 334 -9.59 2.21 0.32
N VAL A 335 -10.21 1.17 0.85
CA VAL A 335 -10.94 1.20 2.10
C VAL A 335 -10.83 -0.16 2.80
N VAL A 336 -10.54 -0.15 4.09
CA VAL A 336 -10.64 -1.35 4.93
C VAL A 336 -12.08 -1.47 5.43
N VAL A 337 -12.61 -2.69 5.37
CA VAL A 337 -13.90 -3.09 5.93
C VAL A 337 -13.68 -4.39 6.68
N ASP A 338 -13.81 -4.33 7.99
CA ASP A 338 -13.44 -5.44 8.87
C ASP A 338 -14.69 -5.85 9.67
N THR A 339 -14.87 -5.25 10.85
CA THR A 339 -16.01 -5.46 11.73
C THR A 339 -17.11 -4.45 11.42
N ILE A 340 -18.18 -4.89 10.73
CA ILE A 340 -19.19 -3.97 10.19
C ILE A 340 -20.63 -4.47 10.31
N GLY A 341 -21.59 -3.56 10.42
CA GLY A 341 -23.02 -3.88 10.38
C GLY A 341 -23.58 -4.46 11.69
N SER A 342 -22.95 -4.20 12.83
CA SER A 342 -23.47 -4.64 14.14
C SER A 342 -24.76 -3.91 14.52
N LYS A 343 -25.63 -4.53 15.31
CA LYS A 343 -26.80 -3.88 15.89
C LYS A 343 -26.44 -2.61 16.66
N SER A 344 -27.35 -1.64 16.67
CA SER A 344 -27.13 -0.35 17.34
C SER A 344 -26.80 -0.51 18.82
N GLU A 345 -27.43 -1.45 19.53
CA GLU A 345 -27.13 -1.75 20.92
C GLU A 345 -25.75 -2.42 21.14
N VAL A 346 -25.17 -3.04 20.11
CA VAL A 346 -23.84 -3.68 20.19
C VAL A 346 -22.72 -2.64 20.07
N CYS A 347 -22.91 -1.60 19.26
CA CYS A 347 -21.92 -0.54 19.04
C CYS A 347 -22.32 0.83 19.62
N ASN A 348 -23.36 0.91 20.46
CA ASN A 348 -23.95 2.18 20.93
C ASN A 348 -24.26 3.17 19.79
N SER A 349 -24.85 2.66 18.70
CA SER A 349 -25.18 3.39 17.49
C SER A 349 -23.97 4.00 16.77
N ARG A 350 -22.73 3.60 17.07
CA ARG A 350 -21.54 4.17 16.43
C ARG A 350 -21.26 3.51 15.09
N LEU A 351 -21.24 4.31 14.03
CA LEU A 351 -20.60 3.97 12.76
C LEU A 351 -19.35 4.84 12.63
N GLU A 352 -18.18 4.24 12.60
CA GLU A 352 -16.91 4.94 12.65
C GLU A 352 -16.25 4.96 11.28
N TRP A 353 -15.79 6.15 10.90
CA TRP A 353 -14.92 6.36 9.75
C TRP A 353 -13.57 6.84 10.24
N HIS A 354 -12.61 5.93 10.25
CA HIS A 354 -11.23 6.22 10.59
C HIS A 354 -10.50 6.79 9.37
N ALA A 355 -9.90 7.96 9.57
CA ALA A 355 -9.11 8.63 8.54
C ALA A 355 -7.94 7.77 8.04
N THR A 356 -7.51 7.99 6.79
CA THR A 356 -6.24 7.48 6.27
C THR A 356 -5.04 8.01 7.05
N ILE A 357 -3.86 7.41 6.87
CA ILE A 357 -2.59 7.90 7.43
C ILE A 357 -2.44 9.40 7.13
N PRO A 358 -2.10 10.23 8.15
CA PRO A 358 -1.84 11.64 7.93
C PRO A 358 -0.78 11.83 6.83
N MET A 359 -0.94 12.84 5.98
CA MET A 359 -0.06 13.06 4.81
C MET A 359 -0.11 11.95 3.74
N SER A 360 -1.26 11.27 3.60
CA SER A 360 -1.57 10.42 2.44
C SER A 360 -2.36 11.20 1.38
N ALA A 361 -3.69 11.20 1.40
CA ALA A 361 -4.50 12.13 0.62
C ALA A 361 -5.77 12.46 1.39
N GLY A 362 -5.90 13.70 1.86
CA GLY A 362 -7.01 14.08 2.73
C GLY A 362 -8.36 13.85 2.05
N PHE A 363 -8.52 14.24 0.79
CA PHE A 363 -9.81 14.25 0.11
C PHE A 363 -10.62 12.93 0.22
N VAL A 364 -9.97 11.76 0.29
CA VAL A 364 -10.72 10.49 0.38
C VAL A 364 -11.53 10.36 1.66
N ASP A 365 -11.07 10.87 2.81
CA ASP A 365 -11.87 10.76 4.02
C ASP A 365 -13.08 11.68 3.96
N ARG A 366 -12.98 12.83 3.26
CA ARG A 366 -14.10 13.78 3.09
C ARG A 366 -15.13 13.30 2.08
N VAL A 367 -14.67 12.66 1.00
CA VAL A 367 -15.56 11.94 0.07
C VAL A 367 -16.30 10.83 0.80
N GLY A 368 -15.61 10.02 1.60
CA GLY A 368 -16.22 8.98 2.43
C GLY A 368 -17.23 9.53 3.42
N GLU A 369 -16.86 10.56 4.19
CA GLU A 369 -17.74 11.27 5.13
C GLU A 369 -19.04 11.75 4.44
N ALA A 370 -18.93 12.43 3.29
CA ALA A 370 -20.07 12.95 2.56
C ALA A 370 -21.01 11.84 2.06
N ILE A 371 -20.45 10.73 1.55
CA ILE A 371 -21.23 9.59 1.06
C ILE A 371 -21.91 8.87 2.23
N ILE A 372 -21.19 8.59 3.32
CA ILE A 372 -21.77 7.92 4.49
C ILE A 372 -22.90 8.75 5.09
N HIS A 373 -22.72 10.07 5.23
CA HIS A 373 -23.79 10.94 5.68
C HIS A 373 -25.03 10.87 4.76
N ALA A 374 -24.83 10.89 3.44
CA ALA A 374 -25.93 10.74 2.50
C ALA A 374 -26.62 9.36 2.62
N THR A 375 -25.86 8.28 2.81
CA THR A 375 -26.41 6.93 3.00
C THR A 375 -27.19 6.79 4.31
N LEU A 376 -26.69 7.38 5.40
CA LEU A 376 -27.39 7.37 6.70
C LEU A 376 -28.72 8.13 6.62
N ASN A 377 -28.76 9.25 5.91
CA ASN A 377 -30.00 10.00 5.66
C ASN A 377 -31.00 9.21 4.80
N LEU A 378 -30.50 8.42 3.85
CA LEU A 378 -31.32 7.61 2.96
C LEU A 378 -31.94 6.40 3.68
N SER A 379 -31.14 5.67 4.46
CA SER A 379 -31.52 4.37 5.02
C SER A 379 -31.96 4.42 6.48
N ASN A 380 -31.46 5.39 7.26
CA ASN A 380 -31.72 5.55 8.69
C ASN A 380 -31.68 4.22 9.48
N PRO A 381 -30.50 3.55 9.58
CA PRO A 381 -30.35 2.27 10.28
C PRO A 381 -30.23 2.42 11.81
N GLY A 382 -30.27 3.64 12.35
CA GLY A 382 -30.04 3.89 13.78
C GLY A 382 -28.59 4.18 14.17
N TYR A 383 -27.69 4.35 13.19
CA TYR A 383 -26.31 4.76 13.42
C TYR A 383 -26.11 6.29 13.42
N GLN A 384 -25.05 6.71 14.12
CA GLN A 384 -24.48 8.04 14.11
C GLN A 384 -23.04 7.95 13.60
N LEU A 385 -22.69 8.80 12.64
CA LEU A 385 -21.34 8.85 12.08
C LEU A 385 -20.37 9.47 13.09
N HIS A 386 -19.28 8.77 13.37
CA HIS A 386 -18.15 9.25 14.15
C HIS A 386 -16.91 9.28 13.26
N LEU A 387 -16.31 10.46 13.12
CA LEU A 387 -15.04 10.64 12.41
C LEU A 387 -13.91 10.48 13.42
N GLU A 388 -13.10 9.44 13.23
CA GLU A 388 -12.02 9.09 14.14
C GLU A 388 -10.66 9.28 13.45
N PRO A 389 -9.59 9.60 14.19
CA PRO A 389 -8.26 9.67 13.62
C PRO A 389 -7.80 8.30 13.10
N PHE A 390 -6.76 8.33 12.26
CA PHE A 390 -6.13 7.10 11.78
C PHE A 390 -5.71 6.20 12.95
N VAL A 391 -6.16 4.95 12.88
CA VAL A 391 -5.71 3.87 13.74
C VAL A 391 -4.83 2.97 12.92
N SER A 392 -3.60 2.77 13.38
CA SER A 392 -2.68 1.78 12.82
C SER A 392 -3.12 0.39 13.30
N THR A 393 -4.13 -0.18 12.65
CA THR A 393 -4.29 -1.63 12.62
C THR A 393 -3.28 -2.17 11.61
N SER A 394 -3.09 -3.47 11.63
CA SER A 394 -2.12 -4.07 10.72
C SER A 394 -2.67 -4.01 9.27
N ASP A 395 -3.98 -4.14 9.03
CA ASP A 395 -4.58 -3.96 7.68
C ASP A 395 -4.56 -2.51 7.20
N THR A 396 -4.83 -1.52 8.05
CA THR A 396 -4.84 -0.10 7.64
C THR A 396 -3.44 0.46 7.40
N LEU A 397 -2.39 -0.23 7.85
CA LEU A 397 -1.00 0.13 7.54
C LEU A 397 -0.72 0.07 6.03
N ILE A 398 -1.54 -0.65 5.25
CA ILE A 398 -1.49 -0.65 3.79
C ILE A 398 -1.73 0.73 3.17
N GLY A 399 -2.29 1.67 3.93
CA GLY A 399 -2.43 3.07 3.54
C GLY A 399 -1.15 3.90 3.63
N ASP A 400 0.02 3.27 3.90
CA ASP A 400 1.31 3.98 3.95
C ASP A 400 1.52 4.67 2.59
N PRO A 401 1.70 6.00 2.55
CA PRO A 401 1.77 6.72 1.29
C PRO A 401 2.99 6.33 0.43
N LYS A 402 3.98 5.61 1.00
CA LYS A 402 5.07 4.99 0.25
C LYS A 402 4.61 3.79 -0.59
N TYR A 403 3.54 3.08 -0.19
CA TYR A 403 2.86 2.10 -1.05
C TYR A 403 2.07 2.75 -2.16
N GLY A 404 1.55 3.95 -1.91
CA GLY A 404 1.08 4.83 -2.96
C GLY A 404 -0.39 5.22 -2.89
N PHE A 405 -1.13 4.89 -1.83
CA PHE A 405 -2.56 5.19 -1.77
C PHE A 405 -3.12 5.39 -0.37
N PRO A 406 -4.11 6.27 -0.19
CA PRO A 406 -4.84 6.44 1.06
C PRO A 406 -5.84 5.31 1.27
N THR A 407 -6.06 4.93 2.53
CA THR A 407 -6.93 3.79 2.89
C THR A 407 -7.62 4.06 4.23
N PRO A 408 -8.77 4.76 4.25
CA PRO A 408 -9.64 4.85 5.42
C PRO A 408 -10.20 3.48 5.85
N TRP A 409 -10.80 3.44 7.04
CA TRP A 409 -11.43 2.25 7.62
C TRP A 409 -12.84 2.55 8.11
N LEU A 410 -13.82 1.80 7.61
CA LEU A 410 -15.22 1.85 8.06
C LEU A 410 -15.47 0.68 9.04
N THR A 411 -16.05 0.98 10.21
CA THR A 411 -16.31 -0.05 11.22
C THR A 411 -17.47 0.28 12.16
N THR A 412 -18.08 -0.75 12.73
CA THR A 412 -18.97 -0.66 13.89
C THR A 412 -18.40 -1.42 15.10
N HIS A 413 -17.07 -1.58 15.18
CA HIS A 413 -16.37 -2.32 16.22
C HIS A 413 -16.60 -1.78 17.64
N HIS A 414 -16.60 -0.46 17.77
CA HIS A 414 -16.46 0.19 19.06
C HIS A 414 -17.80 0.64 19.64
N GLN A 415 -17.94 0.45 20.95
CA GLN A 415 -19.03 1.00 21.78
C GLN A 415 -18.73 2.40 22.30
N ALA A 416 -17.44 2.73 22.41
CA ALA A 416 -16.92 4.04 22.77
C ALA A 416 -15.47 4.13 22.26
N GLN A 417 -14.88 5.32 22.29
CA GLN A 417 -13.52 5.51 21.77
C GLN A 417 -12.51 4.53 22.42
N ASN A 418 -11.90 3.66 21.60
CA ASN A 418 -11.00 2.57 22.01
C ASN A 418 -11.62 1.50 22.94
N VAL A 419 -12.94 1.33 22.93
CA VAL A 419 -13.66 0.27 23.65
C VAL A 419 -14.42 -0.56 22.63
N GLY A 420 -13.90 -1.74 22.31
CA GLY A 420 -14.54 -2.70 21.40
C GLY A 420 -15.80 -3.32 21.99
N PHE A 421 -16.60 -3.99 21.16
CA PHE A 421 -17.79 -4.71 21.59
C PHE A 421 -17.47 -5.92 22.48
N ASP A 422 -18.40 -6.26 23.37
CA ASP A 422 -18.19 -7.26 24.44
C ASP A 422 -17.82 -8.67 23.93
N ALA A 423 -18.38 -9.07 22.79
CA ALA A 423 -18.21 -10.40 22.22
C ALA A 423 -16.96 -10.56 21.35
N TYR A 424 -16.16 -9.50 21.20
CA TYR A 424 -14.97 -9.48 20.35
C TYR A 424 -13.99 -10.62 20.67
N HIS A 425 -13.55 -11.33 19.61
CA HIS A 425 -12.69 -12.51 19.72
C HIS A 425 -13.22 -13.53 20.73
N SER A 426 -14.51 -13.89 20.62
CA SER A 426 -15.09 -14.95 21.44
C SER A 426 -16.20 -15.70 20.70
N SER A 427 -16.54 -16.89 21.21
CA SER A 427 -17.66 -17.68 20.69
C SER A 427 -19.04 -17.01 20.84
N ALA A 428 -19.12 -15.82 21.46
CA ALA A 428 -20.32 -14.99 21.49
C ALA A 428 -20.45 -14.08 20.25
N ASP A 429 -19.41 -13.95 19.43
CA ASP A 429 -19.48 -13.24 18.14
C ASP A 429 -20.25 -14.09 17.13
N THR A 430 -21.58 -13.96 17.20
CA THR A 430 -22.52 -14.75 16.42
C THR A 430 -23.32 -13.85 15.49
N ILE A 431 -23.94 -14.46 14.48
CA ILE A 431 -24.75 -13.75 13.47
C ILE A 431 -25.87 -12.90 14.10
N ASN A 432 -26.30 -13.22 15.32
CA ASN A 432 -27.30 -12.47 16.08
C ASN A 432 -26.85 -11.05 16.47
N LEU A 433 -25.56 -10.73 16.39
CA LEU A 433 -25.02 -9.40 16.65
C LEU A 433 -25.13 -8.48 15.43
N ILE A 434 -25.39 -9.03 14.24
CA ILE A 434 -25.47 -8.28 12.99
C ILE A 434 -26.89 -7.74 12.80
N ASP A 435 -27.00 -6.49 12.36
CA ASP A 435 -28.23 -5.89 11.89
C ASP A 435 -28.26 -5.93 10.35
N PRO A 436 -29.18 -6.68 9.72
CA PRO A 436 -29.22 -6.78 8.25
C PRO A 436 -29.33 -5.41 7.57
N LYS A 437 -30.13 -4.50 8.14
CA LYS A 437 -30.31 -3.14 7.63
C LYS A 437 -29.04 -2.31 7.79
N GLY A 438 -28.42 -2.34 8.97
CA GLY A 438 -27.14 -1.69 9.25
C GLY A 438 -26.01 -2.16 8.33
N LEU A 439 -25.91 -3.47 8.09
CA LEU A 439 -24.94 -4.04 7.16
C LEU A 439 -25.22 -3.61 5.70
N ALA A 440 -26.49 -3.60 5.27
CA ALA A 440 -26.89 -3.10 3.95
C ALA A 440 -26.60 -1.60 3.76
N THR A 441 -26.73 -0.78 4.81
CA THR A 441 -26.29 0.62 4.81
C THR A 441 -24.78 0.72 4.57
N CYS A 442 -23.97 -0.14 5.19
CA CYS A 442 -22.52 -0.14 5.00
C CYS A 442 -22.14 -0.57 3.57
N VAL A 443 -22.78 -1.61 3.02
CA VAL A 443 -22.65 -2.01 1.61
C VAL A 443 -22.92 -0.82 0.69
N THR A 444 -24.02 -0.11 0.91
CA THR A 444 -24.42 1.04 0.08
C THR A 444 -23.39 2.17 0.13
N ALA A 445 -22.88 2.50 1.33
CA ALA A 445 -21.89 3.54 1.51
C ALA A 445 -20.56 3.22 0.80
N ILE A 446 -20.07 1.99 0.94
CA ILE A 446 -18.82 1.54 0.31
C ILE A 446 -18.99 1.43 -1.22
N ALA A 447 -20.10 0.90 -1.71
CA ALA A 447 -20.39 0.88 -3.14
C ALA A 447 -20.42 2.30 -3.73
N GLY A 448 -21.04 3.26 -3.03
CA GLY A 448 -21.07 4.66 -3.43
C GLY A 448 -19.67 5.29 -3.49
N TYR A 449 -18.86 5.06 -2.45
CA TYR A 449 -17.48 5.54 -2.36
C TYR A 449 -16.62 5.03 -3.53
N LEU A 450 -16.70 3.73 -3.83
CA LEU A 450 -15.93 3.11 -4.90
C LEU A 450 -16.40 3.58 -6.27
N CYS A 451 -17.71 3.58 -6.54
CA CYS A 451 -18.26 4.02 -7.83
C CYS A 451 -17.90 5.47 -8.16
N TYR A 452 -17.98 6.38 -7.17
CA TYR A 452 -17.61 7.79 -7.39
C TYR A 452 -16.12 7.94 -7.73
N LEU A 453 -15.24 7.33 -6.93
CA LEU A 453 -13.79 7.45 -7.15
C LEU A 453 -13.30 6.69 -8.39
N ALA A 454 -13.94 5.57 -8.76
CA ALA A 454 -13.54 4.75 -9.90
C ALA A 454 -13.82 5.45 -11.22
N ASP A 455 -14.89 6.25 -11.26
CA ASP A 455 -15.32 6.98 -12.43
C ASP A 455 -14.84 8.45 -12.47
N ALA A 456 -14.33 9.00 -11.36
CA ALA A 456 -13.85 10.39 -11.31
C ALA A 456 -12.84 10.72 -12.41
N GLY A 457 -13.03 11.87 -13.07
CA GLY A 457 -12.16 12.39 -14.13
C GLY A 457 -11.64 13.79 -13.84
N SER A 458 -11.19 14.50 -14.87
CA SER A 458 -10.59 15.83 -14.72
C SER A 458 -11.54 16.87 -14.09
N GLN A 459 -12.85 16.77 -14.32
CA GLN A 459 -13.84 17.65 -13.69
C GLN A 459 -13.86 17.45 -12.16
N GLU A 460 -14.00 16.21 -11.69
CA GLU A 460 -13.99 15.88 -10.27
C GLU A 460 -12.67 16.29 -9.61
N VAL A 461 -11.53 16.11 -10.31
CA VAL A 461 -10.21 16.56 -9.83
C VAL A 461 -10.18 18.07 -9.54
N ILE A 462 -10.75 18.88 -10.44
CA ILE A 462 -10.84 20.35 -10.28
C ILE A 462 -11.74 20.69 -9.09
N GLU A 463 -12.93 20.08 -9.00
CA GLU A 463 -13.88 20.36 -7.93
C GLU A 463 -13.32 19.95 -6.55
N LEU A 464 -12.75 18.75 -6.45
CA LEU A 464 -12.12 18.23 -5.22
C LEU A 464 -10.92 19.10 -4.80
N THR A 465 -10.06 19.49 -5.73
CA THR A 465 -8.91 20.35 -5.40
C THR A 465 -9.36 21.73 -4.89
N THR A 466 -10.41 22.29 -5.49
CA THR A 466 -10.99 23.56 -5.03
C THR A 466 -11.52 23.42 -3.61
N ALA A 467 -12.29 22.37 -3.34
CA ALA A 467 -12.83 22.10 -2.02
C ALA A 467 -11.76 21.88 -0.93
N GLU A 468 -10.70 21.13 -1.26
CA GLU A 468 -9.55 20.92 -0.37
C GLU A 468 -8.77 22.20 -0.11
N THR A 469 -8.69 23.10 -1.08
CA THR A 469 -8.04 24.40 -0.97
C THR A 469 -8.80 25.30 0.00
N ASP A 470 -10.10 25.45 -0.19
CA ASP A 470 -10.97 26.24 0.70
C ASP A 470 -10.94 25.70 2.13
N TRP A 471 -11.01 24.38 2.28
CA TRP A 471 -10.92 23.74 3.58
C TRP A 471 -9.56 23.99 4.24
N THR A 472 -8.46 23.88 3.49
CA THR A 472 -7.10 24.09 4.01
C THR A 472 -6.87 25.54 4.42
N ILE A 473 -7.33 26.52 3.62
CA ILE A 473 -7.25 27.95 3.96
C ILE A 473 -8.01 28.22 5.26
N ASN A 474 -9.21 27.66 5.42
CA ASN A 474 -9.98 27.76 6.66
C ASN A 474 -9.23 27.13 7.86
N GLN A 475 -8.61 25.97 7.68
CA GLN A 475 -7.79 25.33 8.71
C GLN A 475 -6.61 26.22 9.12
N LEU A 476 -5.89 26.78 8.15
CA LEU A 476 -4.79 27.71 8.38
C LEU A 476 -5.25 28.95 9.15
N GLN A 477 -6.34 29.59 8.74
CA GLN A 477 -6.87 30.80 9.37
C GLN A 477 -7.38 30.54 10.79
N LYS A 478 -8.07 29.42 11.04
CA LYS A 478 -8.70 29.13 12.34
C LYS A 478 -7.83 28.29 13.29
N SER A 479 -6.70 27.76 12.85
CA SER A 479 -5.79 27.00 13.72
C SER A 479 -5.37 27.84 14.94
N PRO A 480 -5.52 27.35 16.18
CA PRO A 480 -5.08 28.08 17.38
C PRO A 480 -3.56 28.13 17.50
N GLU A 481 -2.87 27.08 17.02
CA GLU A 481 -1.42 27.04 16.94
C GLU A 481 -0.96 27.60 15.60
N LYS A 482 -0.18 28.69 15.64
CA LYS A 482 0.41 29.36 14.47
C LYS A 482 1.92 29.15 14.36
N SER A 483 2.44 28.08 14.97
CA SER A 483 3.86 27.75 14.87
C SER A 483 4.22 27.50 13.40
N ALA A 484 5.44 27.87 12.99
CA ALA A 484 5.89 27.65 11.61
C ALA A 484 5.84 26.16 11.23
N ALA A 485 6.11 25.26 12.19
CA ALA A 485 6.00 23.82 11.99
C ALA A 485 4.55 23.39 11.67
N LYS A 486 3.57 23.88 12.44
CA LYS A 486 2.14 23.54 12.22
C LYS A 486 1.61 24.11 10.90
N VAL A 487 1.95 25.36 10.57
CA VAL A 487 1.57 25.99 9.29
C VAL A 487 2.15 25.22 8.11
N ASN A 488 3.45 24.88 8.17
CA ASN A 488 4.10 24.09 7.12
C ASN A 488 3.52 22.68 7.00
N TYR A 489 3.15 22.05 8.11
CA TYR A 489 2.47 20.75 8.10
C TYR A 489 1.14 20.82 7.34
N ILE A 490 0.27 21.79 7.65
CA ILE A 490 -1.03 21.93 6.97
C ILE A 490 -0.83 22.18 5.46
N ARG A 491 0.08 23.08 5.12
CA ARG A 491 0.44 23.38 3.72
C ARG A 491 0.95 22.15 2.96
N HIS A 492 1.86 21.39 3.55
CA HIS A 492 2.38 20.17 2.93
C HIS A 492 1.29 19.11 2.76
N SER A 493 0.35 19.00 3.70
CA SER A 493 -0.77 18.06 3.57
C SER A 493 -1.64 18.39 2.37
N HIS A 494 -1.89 19.67 2.09
CA HIS A 494 -2.63 20.10 0.89
C HIS A 494 -1.84 19.83 -0.39
N GLN A 495 -0.54 20.16 -0.41
CA GLN A 495 0.32 19.85 -1.55
C GLN A 495 0.27 18.35 -1.90
N GLU A 496 0.37 17.47 -0.90
CA GLU A 496 0.29 16.03 -1.10
C GLU A 496 -1.08 15.60 -1.64
N THR A 497 -2.19 16.12 -1.07
CA THR A 497 -3.54 15.88 -1.58
C THR A 497 -3.66 16.21 -3.07
N VAL A 498 -3.19 17.39 -3.49
CA VAL A 498 -3.24 17.80 -4.90
C VAL A 498 -2.34 16.93 -5.78
N ASN A 499 -1.14 16.59 -5.31
CA ASN A 499 -0.24 15.67 -6.04
C ASN A 499 -0.89 14.30 -6.27
N ARG A 500 -1.65 13.79 -5.29
CA ARG A 500 -2.38 12.52 -5.41
C ARG A 500 -3.55 12.63 -6.38
N LEU A 501 -4.34 13.72 -6.32
CA LEU A 501 -5.46 13.97 -7.22
C LEU A 501 -5.07 14.03 -8.70
N LYS A 502 -3.83 14.46 -9.02
CA LYS A 502 -3.30 14.42 -10.41
C LYS A 502 -3.39 13.03 -11.05
N ARG A 503 -3.42 11.94 -10.27
CA ARG A 503 -3.56 10.57 -10.79
C ARG A 503 -4.97 10.25 -11.32
N TRP A 504 -5.97 11.08 -11.02
CA TRP A 504 -7.35 10.91 -11.50
C TRP A 504 -7.65 11.66 -12.81
N MET A 505 -6.73 12.48 -13.32
CA MET A 505 -6.94 13.27 -14.53
C MET A 505 -7.32 12.38 -15.72
N TRP A 506 -8.42 12.73 -16.40
CA TRP A 506 -8.99 11.97 -17.51
C TRP A 506 -9.77 12.89 -18.44
N GLY A 507 -9.34 12.98 -19.71
CA GLY A 507 -9.82 13.98 -20.67
C GLY A 507 -9.51 15.44 -20.27
N GLY A 508 -9.75 16.36 -21.21
CA GLY A 508 -9.55 17.81 -21.05
C GLY A 508 -8.12 18.28 -21.32
N ASP A 509 -7.94 19.60 -21.39
CA ASP A 509 -6.63 20.20 -21.65
C ASP A 509 -5.73 20.10 -20.40
N ARG A 510 -4.63 19.34 -20.52
CA ARG A 510 -3.69 19.09 -19.42
C ARG A 510 -3.11 20.40 -18.86
N LYS A 511 -2.82 21.39 -19.71
CA LYS A 511 -2.18 22.64 -19.30
C LYS A 511 -3.15 23.48 -18.47
N GLU A 512 -4.40 23.58 -18.90
CA GLU A 512 -5.46 24.29 -18.16
C GLU A 512 -5.73 23.63 -16.80
N ILE A 513 -5.86 22.30 -16.76
CA ILE A 513 -6.09 21.56 -15.52
C ILE A 513 -4.93 21.78 -14.55
N LEU A 514 -3.69 21.59 -14.99
CA LEU A 514 -2.52 21.78 -14.12
C LEU A 514 -2.37 23.25 -13.66
N ALA A 515 -2.67 24.23 -14.50
CA ALA A 515 -2.67 25.63 -14.11
C ALA A 515 -3.70 25.91 -12.99
N HIS A 516 -4.88 25.29 -13.04
CA HIS A 516 -5.87 25.39 -11.95
C HIS A 516 -5.35 24.80 -10.64
N LEU A 517 -4.73 23.60 -10.71
CA LEU A 517 -4.16 22.94 -9.52
C LEU A 517 -3.01 23.76 -8.91
N ASP A 518 -2.14 24.30 -9.75
CA ASP A 518 -1.02 25.14 -9.30
C ASP A 518 -1.51 26.44 -8.66
N ASN A 519 -2.55 27.07 -9.22
CA ASN A 519 -3.18 28.25 -8.62
C ASN A 519 -3.77 27.93 -7.24
N CYS A 520 -4.42 26.77 -7.08
CA CYS A 520 -4.91 26.32 -5.77
C CYS A 520 -3.78 26.16 -4.74
N GLN A 521 -2.64 25.59 -5.15
CA GLN A 521 -1.46 25.47 -4.29
C GLN A 521 -0.87 26.84 -3.93
N LEU A 522 -0.85 27.78 -4.88
CA LEU A 522 -0.37 29.14 -4.65
C LEU A 522 -1.23 29.87 -3.61
N GLN A 523 -2.56 29.76 -3.67
CA GLN A 523 -3.45 30.37 -2.69
C GLN A 523 -3.20 29.87 -1.26
N VAL A 524 -2.98 28.56 -1.08
CA VAL A 524 -2.61 27.98 0.22
C VAL A 524 -1.24 28.48 0.67
N GLN A 525 -0.27 28.55 -0.25
CA GLN A 525 1.08 29.06 0.03
C GLN A 525 1.07 30.53 0.48
N GLU A 526 0.32 31.39 -0.20
CA GLU A 526 0.16 32.81 0.15
C GLU A 526 -0.51 32.96 1.52
N THR A 527 -1.59 32.20 1.77
CA THR A 527 -2.27 32.18 3.06
C THR A 527 -1.32 31.73 4.18
N ALA A 528 -0.58 30.64 3.99
CA ALA A 528 0.40 30.15 4.95
C ALA A 528 1.47 31.22 5.24
N SER A 529 1.93 31.92 4.20
CA SER A 529 2.97 32.95 4.31
C SER A 529 2.50 34.18 5.09
N SER A 530 1.23 34.56 4.95
CA SER A 530 0.65 35.71 5.68
C SER A 530 0.48 35.46 7.18
N ILE A 531 0.37 34.20 7.60
CA ILE A 531 0.21 33.81 9.02
C ILE A 531 1.56 33.83 9.77
N THR A 532 2.67 33.60 9.07
CA THR A 532 3.99 33.57 9.67
C THR A 532 4.67 34.94 9.57
N SER A 533 5.20 35.46 10.68
CA SER A 533 5.89 36.76 10.75
C SER A 533 7.23 36.85 10.00
N ARG A 534 7.63 35.78 9.31
CA ARG A 534 8.76 35.75 8.38
C ARG A 534 8.24 35.32 7.01
N PRO A 535 8.57 36.04 5.92
CA PRO A 535 8.18 35.61 4.58
C PRO A 535 8.70 34.18 4.34
N ILE A 536 7.81 33.28 3.93
CA ILE A 536 8.15 31.94 3.48
C ILE A 536 8.85 32.10 2.13
N THR A 537 10.13 32.47 2.18
CA THR A 537 11.05 32.38 1.06
C THR A 537 11.55 30.95 1.03
N PHE A 538 11.54 30.32 -0.15
CA PHE A 538 12.42 29.18 -0.39
C PHE A 538 13.86 29.67 -0.20
N ARG A 539 14.39 29.58 1.02
CA ARG A 539 15.83 29.66 1.20
C ARG A 539 16.39 28.39 0.57
N LYS A 540 17.12 28.57 -0.52
CA LYS A 540 18.31 27.74 -0.81
C LYS A 540 18.95 27.45 0.54
N VAL A 541 18.93 26.18 0.95
CA VAL A 541 19.49 25.75 2.23
C VAL A 541 21.00 26.00 2.16
N GLN A 542 21.44 27.18 2.60
CA GLN A 542 22.78 27.35 3.11
C GLN A 542 22.78 26.78 4.53
N THR A 543 23.12 25.50 4.65
CA THR A 543 23.56 24.93 5.91
C THR A 543 24.91 25.51 6.24
N GLN A 544 24.96 26.49 7.14
CA GLN A 544 26.13 26.67 7.97
C GLN A 544 26.30 25.40 8.81
N GLU A 545 27.53 24.92 8.87
CA GLU A 545 28.00 23.87 9.76
C GLU A 545 27.62 24.24 11.20
N GLU A 546 26.76 23.44 11.83
CA GLU A 546 26.80 23.08 13.27
C GLU A 546 25.52 22.30 13.66
N ASP A 547 25.69 20.99 13.85
CA ASP A 547 25.11 20.11 14.90
C ASP A 547 24.94 18.67 14.35
N ILE A 548 25.82 17.77 14.80
CA ILE A 548 26.15 16.49 14.11
C ILE A 548 25.10 15.40 14.38
N ASN A 549 24.21 15.55 15.37
CA ASN A 549 23.24 14.51 15.75
C ASN A 549 21.82 14.70 15.17
N GLY A 550 21.54 15.84 14.51
CA GLY A 550 20.23 16.14 13.90
C GLY A 550 20.17 16.00 12.38
N GLN A 551 21.32 15.98 11.70
CA GLN A 551 21.43 16.03 10.23
C GLN A 551 21.58 14.64 9.58
N VAL A 552 20.70 13.72 9.98
CA VAL A 552 20.61 12.38 9.42
C VAL A 552 19.27 12.23 8.72
N TYR A 553 19.29 11.65 7.51
CA TYR A 553 18.14 11.54 6.62
C TYR A 553 17.83 10.05 6.40
N PRO A 554 16.72 9.53 6.94
CA PRO A 554 16.33 8.14 6.73
C PRO A 554 15.84 7.94 5.30
N HIS A 555 16.43 6.98 4.60
CA HIS A 555 16.02 6.53 3.27
C HIS A 555 15.48 5.11 3.34
N ARG A 556 14.20 4.93 3.00
CA ARG A 556 13.57 3.60 2.99
C ARG A 556 14.17 2.73 1.88
N THR A 557 14.64 1.54 2.24
CA THR A 557 15.25 0.56 1.32
C THR A 557 14.31 -0.58 0.95
N VAL A 558 13.25 -0.77 1.72
CA VAL A 558 12.23 -1.81 1.52
C VAL A 558 10.86 -1.14 1.41
N LEU A 559 10.05 -1.59 0.45
CA LEU A 559 8.73 -1.01 0.26
C LEU A 559 7.88 -1.14 1.52
N LEU A 560 7.76 -2.35 2.08
CA LEU A 560 6.91 -2.66 3.25
C LEU A 560 7.50 -2.26 4.60
N SER A 561 6.64 -1.93 5.55
CA SER A 561 6.95 -1.83 6.98
C SER A 561 7.13 -3.22 7.57
N PRO A 562 8.00 -3.42 8.58
CA PRO A 562 8.26 -4.75 9.12
C PRO A 562 7.14 -5.25 10.05
N ASP A 563 6.97 -6.57 10.14
CA ASP A 563 6.22 -7.25 11.21
C ASP A 563 7.01 -7.19 12.52
N TRP A 564 6.59 -6.32 13.43
CA TRP A 564 7.24 -6.16 14.74
C TRP A 564 6.95 -7.31 15.70
N GLY A 565 5.81 -7.99 15.53
CA GLY A 565 5.21 -8.84 16.54
C GLY A 565 5.74 -10.27 16.53
N ASN A 566 6.06 -10.81 15.36
CA ASN A 566 6.32 -12.25 15.22
C ASN A 566 7.67 -12.53 14.54
N ASN A 567 7.96 -11.88 13.40
CA ASN A 567 9.16 -12.17 12.60
C ASN A 567 10.32 -11.17 12.75
N THR A 568 10.36 -10.36 13.82
CA THR A 568 11.48 -9.43 14.08
C THR A 568 12.37 -9.93 15.22
N ASN A 569 13.69 -9.78 15.08
CA ASN A 569 14.65 -10.08 16.14
C ASN A 569 14.26 -9.38 17.46
N PRO A 570 14.22 -10.08 18.61
CA PRO A 570 13.76 -9.51 19.88
C PRO A 570 14.49 -8.24 20.33
N GLU A 571 15.80 -8.12 20.11
CA GLU A 571 16.57 -6.93 20.49
C GLU A 571 16.18 -5.71 19.66
N ILE A 572 16.01 -5.90 18.34
CA ILE A 572 15.57 -4.86 17.42
C ILE A 572 14.13 -4.44 17.74
N ARG A 573 13.24 -5.42 17.92
CA ARG A 573 11.84 -5.19 18.32
C ARG A 573 11.77 -4.34 19.60
N LEU A 574 12.53 -4.70 20.64
CA LEU A 574 12.55 -3.94 21.89
C LEU A 574 13.01 -2.49 21.69
N LYS A 575 13.95 -2.23 20.78
CA LYS A 575 14.35 -0.85 20.42
C LYS A 575 13.21 -0.10 19.73
N MET A 576 12.48 -0.76 18.81
CA MET A 576 11.30 -0.18 18.15
C MET A 576 10.19 0.14 19.17
N GLU A 577 9.81 -0.80 20.03
CA GLU A 577 8.77 -0.62 21.05
C GLU A 577 9.13 0.50 22.05
N LYS A 578 10.39 0.55 22.49
CA LYS A 578 10.89 1.61 23.41
C LYS A 578 10.84 3.01 22.81
N SER A 579 10.85 3.15 21.49
CA SER A 579 10.68 4.46 20.83
C SER A 579 9.29 5.06 21.08
N ARG A 580 8.28 4.22 21.31
CA ARG A 580 6.85 4.57 21.41
C ARG A 580 6.28 5.23 20.14
N LEU A 581 6.97 5.10 19.01
CA LEU A 581 6.46 5.49 17.71
C LEU A 581 5.65 4.34 17.11
N LYS A 582 4.67 4.69 16.28
CA LYS A 582 3.83 3.74 15.55
C LYS A 582 4.53 3.29 14.26
N PRO A 583 4.22 2.08 13.75
CA PRO A 583 4.86 1.56 12.53
C PRO A 583 4.79 2.49 11.32
N TRP A 584 3.68 3.20 11.14
CA TRP A 584 3.48 4.13 10.03
C TRP A 584 4.46 5.31 10.02
N ALA A 585 5.15 5.62 11.14
CA ALA A 585 6.20 6.64 11.15
C ALA A 585 7.35 6.34 10.17
N LEU A 586 7.47 5.09 9.71
CA LEU A 586 8.41 4.68 8.65
C LEU A 586 8.14 5.39 7.31
N PHE A 587 6.92 5.86 7.07
CA PHE A 587 6.57 6.70 5.92
C PHE A 587 7.57 7.86 5.74
N TRP A 588 7.95 8.50 6.84
CA TRP A 588 8.86 9.65 6.86
C TRP A 588 10.33 9.31 6.50
N ALA A 589 10.67 8.05 6.21
CA ALA A 589 11.93 7.67 5.56
C ALA A 589 11.96 8.02 4.07
N ASP A 590 11.73 9.29 3.77
CA ASP A 590 11.61 9.86 2.42
C ASP A 590 12.93 10.39 1.85
N SER A 591 14.01 10.39 2.64
CA SER A 591 15.33 10.97 2.33
C SER A 591 15.37 12.50 2.22
N ASN A 592 14.24 13.19 2.41
CA ASN A 592 14.11 14.63 2.28
C ASN A 592 14.13 15.33 3.63
N ARG A 593 13.60 14.68 4.67
CA ARG A 593 13.51 15.22 6.03
C ARG A 593 14.55 14.61 6.94
N SER A 594 15.15 15.46 7.77
CA SER A 594 16.06 15.04 8.82
C SER A 594 15.31 14.41 9.99
N LEU A 595 15.98 13.61 10.82
CA LEU A 595 15.38 13.04 12.03
C LEU A 595 14.78 14.13 12.96
N LYS A 596 15.34 15.35 12.97
CA LYS A 596 14.80 16.47 13.74
C LYS A 596 13.48 16.97 13.17
N GLU A 597 13.39 17.16 11.86
CA GLU A 597 12.15 17.58 11.20
C GLU A 597 11.06 16.53 11.35
N ILE A 598 11.42 15.25 11.23
CA ILE A 598 10.48 14.13 11.47
C ILE A 598 9.98 14.15 12.93
N SER A 599 10.84 14.46 13.90
CA SER A 599 10.43 14.64 15.30
C SER A 599 9.40 15.75 15.49
N ASP A 600 9.54 16.86 14.75
CA ASP A 600 8.60 17.99 14.84
C ASP A 600 7.27 17.65 14.18
N ILE A 601 7.30 16.97 13.02
CA ILE A 601 6.10 16.50 12.32
C ILE A 601 5.34 15.47 13.16
N LEU A 602 6.01 14.44 13.66
CA LEU A 602 5.38 13.41 14.52
C LEU A 602 4.80 14.02 15.80
N SER A 603 5.38 15.12 16.31
CA SER A 603 4.82 15.83 17.46
C SER A 603 3.46 16.44 17.16
N ILE A 604 3.29 16.97 15.93
CA ILE A 604 2.02 17.51 15.44
C ILE A 604 1.01 16.39 15.22
N GLU A 605 1.43 15.29 14.58
CA GLU A 605 0.56 14.16 14.25
C GLU A 605 0.07 13.42 15.51
N TYR A 606 0.92 13.27 16.53
CA TYR A 606 0.52 12.62 17.79
C TYR A 606 -0.13 13.57 18.79
N GLY A 607 -0.18 14.88 18.51
CA GLY A 607 -0.66 15.89 19.45
C GLY A 607 0.15 15.96 20.76
N LYS A 608 1.38 15.45 20.77
CA LYS A 608 2.27 15.42 21.95
C LYS A 608 3.72 15.43 21.52
N LYS A 609 4.61 15.96 22.38
CA LYS A 609 6.03 16.06 22.09
C LYS A 609 6.65 14.68 21.79
N VAL A 610 7.18 14.53 20.59
CA VAL A 610 8.06 13.44 20.16
C VAL A 610 9.49 13.99 20.18
N THR A 611 10.42 13.24 20.77
CA THR A 611 11.81 13.66 20.92
C THR A 611 12.71 13.10 19.82
N LEU A 612 13.76 13.85 19.45
CA LEU A 612 14.77 13.38 18.50
C LEU A 612 15.37 12.02 18.91
N LYS A 613 15.53 11.75 20.21
CA LYS A 613 16.01 10.46 20.73
C LYS A 613 15.06 9.30 20.38
N GLN A 614 13.75 9.50 20.48
CA GLN A 614 12.77 8.49 20.09
C GLN A 614 12.85 8.19 18.60
N VAL A 615 12.89 9.24 17.78
CA VAL A 615 12.99 9.13 16.31
C VAL A 615 14.30 8.46 15.90
N THR A 616 15.43 8.84 16.50
CA THR A 616 16.74 8.24 16.25
C THR A 616 16.73 6.75 16.59
N SER A 617 16.29 6.38 17.79
CA SER A 617 16.22 4.98 18.21
C SER A 617 15.30 4.15 17.32
N PHE A 618 14.21 4.74 16.81
CA PHE A 618 13.29 4.08 15.88
C PHE A 618 13.99 3.77 14.54
N PHE A 619 14.59 4.76 13.90
CA PHE A 619 15.21 4.55 12.59
C PHE A 619 16.52 3.75 12.65
N GLU A 620 17.28 3.82 13.74
CA GLU A 620 18.43 2.93 13.98
C GLU A 620 18.00 1.45 14.07
N ALA A 621 16.86 1.18 14.72
CA ALA A 621 16.32 -0.18 14.78
C ALA A 621 15.89 -0.68 13.39
N HIS A 622 15.25 0.18 12.58
CA HIS A 622 14.88 -0.15 11.19
C HIS A 622 16.11 -0.30 10.28
N GLN A 623 17.18 0.45 10.52
CA GLN A 623 18.45 0.25 9.83
C GLN A 623 19.10 -1.08 10.19
N ALA A 624 19.11 -1.45 11.47
CA ALA A 624 19.62 -2.75 11.90
C ALA A 624 18.85 -3.93 11.27
N LEU A 625 17.57 -3.72 10.94
CA LEU A 625 16.72 -4.70 10.24
C LEU A 625 16.88 -4.67 8.71
N GLY A 626 17.54 -3.64 8.14
CA GLY A 626 17.73 -3.49 6.69
C GLY A 626 16.58 -2.78 5.94
N TYR A 627 15.66 -2.12 6.65
CA TYR A 627 14.49 -1.43 6.09
C TYR A 627 14.74 0.04 5.77
N VAL A 628 15.77 0.62 6.41
CA VAL A 628 16.15 2.03 6.26
C VAL A 628 17.66 2.13 6.17
N LYS A 629 18.15 3.08 5.37
CA LYS A 629 19.53 3.55 5.41
C LYS A 629 19.55 4.97 5.96
N LEU A 630 20.37 5.21 6.98
CA LEU A 630 20.57 6.54 7.55
C LEU A 630 21.70 7.27 6.82
N ILE A 631 21.37 8.35 6.12
CA ILE A 631 22.31 9.12 5.30
C ILE A 631 22.72 10.37 6.07
N LYS A 632 24.03 10.62 6.23
CA LYS A 632 24.52 11.85 6.87
C LYS A 632 24.45 13.01 5.88
N ALA A 633 24.21 14.24 6.35
CA ALA A 633 24.16 15.43 5.48
C ALA A 633 25.36 15.56 4.54
N LYS A 634 26.58 15.32 5.04
CA LYS A 634 27.81 15.39 4.24
C LYS A 634 27.90 14.39 3.08
N ASP A 635 27.13 13.30 3.15
CA ASP A 635 27.09 12.25 2.12
C ASP A 635 26.00 12.51 1.07
N ARG A 636 25.24 13.62 1.22
CA ARG A 636 24.22 14.06 0.27
C ARG A 636 24.81 15.02 -0.75
N ILE A 637 24.15 15.08 -1.91
CA ILE A 637 24.62 15.86 -3.06
C ILE A 637 23.72 17.08 -3.21
N SER A 638 24.32 18.27 -3.20
CA SER A 638 23.58 19.53 -3.37
C SER A 638 23.28 19.82 -4.85
N LYS A 639 22.27 20.65 -5.10
CA LYS A 639 21.98 21.15 -6.46
C LYS A 639 23.19 21.88 -7.05
N SER A 640 23.89 22.69 -6.24
CA SER A 640 25.08 23.44 -6.71
C SER A 640 26.22 22.52 -7.13
N GLN A 641 26.41 21.39 -6.45
CA GLN A 641 27.39 20.38 -6.86
C GLN A 641 27.00 19.79 -8.22
N LEU A 642 25.73 19.41 -8.40
CA LEU A 642 25.24 18.86 -9.67
C LEU A 642 25.40 19.85 -10.82
N VAL A 643 25.08 21.13 -10.61
CA VAL A 643 25.26 22.20 -11.60
C VAL A 643 26.74 22.34 -11.97
N ALA A 644 27.64 22.36 -10.99
CA ALA A 644 29.08 22.44 -11.24
C ALA A 644 29.60 21.23 -12.03
N ASP A 645 29.18 20.02 -11.67
CA ASP A 645 29.56 18.79 -12.36
C ASP A 645 29.06 18.78 -13.81
N LEU A 646 27.82 19.22 -14.05
CA LEU A 646 27.23 19.30 -15.39
C LEU A 646 27.95 20.32 -16.27
N HIS A 647 28.32 21.48 -15.72
CA HIS A 647 29.16 22.44 -16.44
C HIS A 647 30.55 21.87 -16.75
N GLN A 648 31.17 21.15 -15.80
CA GLN A 648 32.47 20.51 -16.02
C GLN A 648 32.40 19.43 -17.11
N LEU A 649 31.30 18.69 -17.18
CA LEU A 649 31.03 17.74 -18.27
C LEU A 649 30.84 18.44 -19.63
N GLY A 650 30.51 19.74 -19.60
CA GLY A 650 30.45 20.61 -20.76
C GLY A 650 29.04 20.91 -21.26
N LEU A 651 28.04 20.83 -20.37
CA LEU A 651 26.71 21.40 -20.65
C LEU A 651 26.77 22.93 -20.56
N GLU A 652 26.10 23.60 -21.49
CA GLU A 652 26.08 25.06 -21.63
C GLU A 652 24.64 25.57 -21.83
N PRO A 653 24.38 26.85 -21.54
CA PRO A 653 23.09 27.47 -21.83
C PRO A 653 22.70 27.37 -23.32
N GLY A 654 21.41 27.18 -23.60
CA GLY A 654 20.86 27.07 -24.95
C GLY A 654 20.96 25.67 -25.57
N MET A 655 21.47 24.67 -24.86
CA MET A 655 21.54 23.29 -25.37
C MET A 655 20.18 22.60 -25.35
N ASP A 656 19.81 21.97 -26.47
CA ASP A 656 18.74 20.99 -26.51
C ASP A 656 19.31 19.61 -26.15
N LEU A 657 18.74 18.96 -25.12
CA LEU A 657 19.34 17.82 -24.46
C LEU A 657 18.32 16.72 -24.20
N ILE A 658 18.58 15.49 -24.63
CA ILE A 658 17.88 14.30 -24.12
C ILE A 658 18.71 13.59 -23.05
N VAL A 659 18.08 13.24 -21.92
CA VAL A 659 18.76 12.60 -20.79
C VAL A 659 18.24 11.19 -20.55
N HIS A 660 19.16 10.23 -20.49
CA HIS A 660 18.92 8.88 -19.96
C HIS A 660 19.68 8.74 -18.65
N SER A 661 19.04 8.23 -17.60
CA SER A 661 19.63 8.30 -16.26
C SER A 661 19.32 7.11 -15.34
N ALA A 662 20.19 6.90 -14.35
CA ALA A 662 19.98 6.00 -13.23
C ALA A 662 20.23 6.73 -11.90
N LEU A 663 19.15 7.15 -11.22
CA LEU A 663 19.23 7.90 -9.96
C LEU A 663 20.08 7.19 -8.89
N SER A 664 19.98 5.85 -8.82
CA SER A 664 20.73 5.04 -7.86
C SER A 664 22.26 5.10 -8.03
N LYS A 665 22.76 5.55 -9.19
CA LYS A 665 24.19 5.74 -9.46
C LYS A 665 24.68 7.14 -9.12
N ILE A 666 23.78 8.13 -9.04
CA ILE A 666 24.14 9.53 -8.78
C ILE A 666 24.47 9.72 -7.30
N GLY A 667 23.80 8.99 -6.40
CA GLY A 667 23.98 9.09 -4.94
C GLY A 667 22.70 9.54 -4.26
N TYR A 668 22.80 10.46 -3.29
CA TYR A 668 21.63 10.98 -2.54
C TYR A 668 21.45 12.49 -2.74
N PRO A 669 20.91 12.93 -3.89
CA PRO A 669 20.58 14.33 -4.11
C PRO A 669 19.62 14.87 -3.03
N ILE A 670 19.91 16.07 -2.52
CA ILE A 670 18.96 16.78 -1.67
C ILE A 670 17.73 17.13 -2.50
N GLY A 671 16.55 16.62 -2.15
CA GLY A 671 15.33 16.78 -2.97
C GLY A 671 15.11 15.66 -4.00
N GLY A 672 16.01 14.67 -4.07
CA GLY A 672 15.82 13.47 -4.90
C GLY A 672 15.84 13.77 -6.41
N ALA A 673 14.88 13.17 -7.12
CA ALA A 673 14.78 13.25 -8.58
C ALA A 673 14.52 14.69 -9.08
N ASP A 674 13.65 15.45 -8.40
CA ASP A 674 13.31 16.82 -8.77
C ASP A 674 14.54 17.72 -8.84
N THR A 675 15.47 17.58 -7.90
CA THR A 675 16.70 18.39 -7.89
C THR A 675 17.66 18.07 -9.04
N ILE A 676 17.63 16.85 -9.59
CA ILE A 676 18.36 16.55 -10.82
C ILE A 676 17.73 17.28 -12.00
N VAL A 677 16.40 17.29 -12.11
CA VAL A 677 15.67 18.00 -13.16
C VAL A 677 15.93 19.50 -13.06
N GLU A 678 15.86 20.08 -11.85
CA GLU A 678 16.17 21.49 -11.62
C GLU A 678 17.62 21.84 -11.97
N ALA A 679 18.59 20.99 -11.64
CA ALA A 679 19.99 21.23 -11.99
C ALA A 679 20.21 21.22 -13.51
N LEU A 680 19.55 20.29 -14.22
CA LEU A 680 19.62 20.22 -15.68
C LEU A 680 18.99 21.47 -16.34
N LEU A 681 17.81 21.88 -15.88
CA LEU A 681 17.13 23.10 -16.36
C LEU A 681 17.95 24.36 -16.06
N GLU A 682 18.55 24.46 -14.87
CA GLU A 682 19.40 25.61 -14.49
C GLU A 682 20.64 25.73 -15.38
N VAL A 683 21.26 24.62 -15.76
CA VAL A 683 22.48 24.61 -16.59
C VAL A 683 22.20 24.96 -18.05
N ILE A 684 21.10 24.46 -18.63
CA ILE A 684 20.74 24.76 -20.02
C ILE A 684 20.01 26.10 -20.17
N GLY A 685 19.45 26.65 -19.08
CA GLY A 685 18.77 27.93 -19.05
C GLY A 685 17.48 27.98 -19.89
N ASP A 686 16.86 29.16 -19.94
CA ASP A 686 15.55 29.36 -20.57
C ASP A 686 15.56 29.25 -22.10
N GLU A 687 16.75 29.31 -22.72
CA GLU A 687 16.96 29.13 -24.16
C GLU A 687 17.18 27.66 -24.56
N GLY A 688 17.41 26.76 -23.58
CA GLY A 688 17.66 25.34 -23.83
C GLY A 688 16.41 24.49 -23.61
N THR A 689 16.31 23.35 -24.31
CA THR A 689 15.18 22.41 -24.15
C THR A 689 15.64 21.08 -23.58
N LEU A 690 15.10 20.71 -22.41
CA LEU A 690 15.32 19.41 -21.78
C LEU A 690 14.28 18.40 -22.26
N MET A 691 14.73 17.26 -22.78
CA MET A 691 13.92 16.12 -23.18
C MET A 691 14.25 14.90 -22.31
N MET A 692 13.24 14.10 -21.99
CA MET A 692 13.43 12.82 -21.29
C MET A 692 12.46 11.74 -21.80
N PRO A 693 12.88 10.47 -21.78
CA PRO A 693 12.00 9.34 -22.08
C PRO A 693 10.89 9.22 -21.03
N SER A 694 9.64 9.28 -21.48
CA SER A 694 8.45 9.05 -20.67
C SER A 694 7.76 7.74 -21.09
N PHE A 695 8.57 6.72 -21.40
CA PHE A 695 8.11 5.46 -21.98
C PHE A 695 7.47 4.57 -20.93
N ASN A 696 6.41 3.87 -21.32
CA ASN A 696 5.87 2.77 -20.51
C ASN A 696 6.17 1.41 -21.14
N HIS A 697 6.69 1.36 -22.37
CA HIS A 697 7.02 0.11 -23.09
C HIS A 697 5.87 -0.91 -23.13
N ARG A 698 4.61 -0.44 -23.24
CA ARG A 698 3.38 -1.24 -23.15
C ARG A 698 3.14 -1.90 -21.79
N SER A 699 3.77 -1.40 -20.74
CA SER A 699 3.39 -1.80 -19.38
C SER A 699 1.98 -1.30 -19.05
N ALA A 700 1.53 -0.23 -19.73
CA ALA A 700 0.15 0.22 -19.70
C ALA A 700 -0.68 -0.47 -20.79
N GLN A 701 -1.86 -0.96 -20.43
CA GLN A 701 -2.88 -1.47 -21.35
C GLN A 701 -3.58 -0.35 -22.12
N VAL A 702 -3.72 0.82 -21.49
CA VAL A 702 -4.22 2.07 -22.07
C VAL A 702 -3.32 3.20 -21.62
N PHE A 703 -2.81 3.96 -22.58
CA PHE A 703 -1.92 5.09 -22.31
C PHE A 703 -2.70 6.39 -22.17
N ASN A 704 -2.71 6.93 -20.95
CA ASN A 704 -3.19 8.27 -20.64
C ASN A 704 -1.97 9.20 -20.48
N SER A 705 -1.82 10.16 -21.39
CA SER A 705 -0.70 11.10 -21.37
C SER A 705 -0.62 11.92 -20.08
N MET A 706 -1.73 12.08 -19.36
CA MET A 706 -1.81 12.85 -18.12
C MET A 706 -1.43 12.06 -16.87
N THR A 707 -1.60 10.72 -16.86
CA THR A 707 -1.49 9.93 -15.63
C THR A 707 -0.58 8.72 -15.74
N THR A 708 -0.46 8.08 -16.91
CA THR A 708 0.31 6.84 -17.06
C THR A 708 1.78 7.09 -16.70
N PRO A 709 2.33 6.37 -15.70
CA PRO A 709 3.70 6.57 -15.26
C PRO A 709 4.70 6.16 -16.34
N THR A 710 5.92 6.71 -16.26
CA THR A 710 7.05 6.18 -17.03
C THR A 710 7.68 5.01 -16.29
N THR A 711 8.25 4.08 -17.05
CA THR A 711 9.02 2.93 -16.55
C THR A 711 10.53 3.20 -16.59
N ASN A 712 10.96 4.38 -17.08
CA ASN A 712 12.37 4.74 -17.24
C ASN A 712 13.02 5.35 -15.97
N GLY A 713 12.36 5.25 -14.82
CA GLY A 713 12.91 5.63 -13.51
C GLY A 713 12.42 6.96 -12.95
N ALA A 714 12.88 7.29 -11.74
CA ALA A 714 12.33 8.40 -10.95
C ALA A 714 12.61 9.80 -11.51
N ILE A 715 13.75 10.00 -12.20
CA ILE A 715 14.11 11.31 -12.77
C ILE A 715 13.17 11.69 -13.93
N PRO A 716 12.98 10.85 -14.98
CA PRO A 716 12.00 11.16 -16.00
C PRO A 716 10.57 11.23 -15.43
N ASP A 717 10.23 10.41 -14.43
CA ASP A 717 8.89 10.45 -13.79
C ASP A 717 8.62 11.79 -13.08
N ALA A 718 9.62 12.34 -12.38
CA ALA A 718 9.54 13.67 -11.79
C ALA A 718 9.40 14.76 -12.86
N MET A 719 10.18 14.67 -13.95
CA MET A 719 10.21 15.68 -15.01
C MET A 719 8.86 15.81 -15.74
N TRP A 720 8.28 14.71 -16.21
CA TRP A 720 7.07 14.79 -17.05
C TRP A 720 5.82 15.24 -16.27
N ARG A 721 5.83 15.11 -14.94
CA ARG A 721 4.71 15.50 -14.06
C ARG A 721 4.66 17.00 -13.75
N ARG A 722 5.68 17.76 -14.14
CA ARG A 722 5.73 19.22 -13.99
C ARG A 722 4.69 19.89 -14.90
N SER A 723 4.18 21.04 -14.49
CA SER A 723 3.13 21.75 -15.22
C SER A 723 3.63 22.41 -16.49
N GLU A 724 4.89 22.84 -16.50
CA GLU A 724 5.59 23.35 -17.67
C GLU A 724 6.02 22.25 -18.68
N ALA A 725 5.92 20.97 -18.31
CA ALA A 725 6.29 19.87 -19.20
C ALA A 725 5.23 19.63 -20.28
N VAL A 726 5.67 19.53 -21.52
CA VAL A 726 4.89 19.00 -22.64
C VAL A 726 5.20 17.52 -22.78
N ARG A 727 4.17 16.67 -22.85
CA ARG A 727 4.33 15.23 -23.08
C ARG A 727 3.72 14.87 -24.42
N SER A 728 4.51 14.30 -25.30
CA SER A 728 4.04 13.85 -26.61
C SER A 728 3.03 12.71 -26.48
N LEU A 729 2.04 12.65 -27.37
CA LEU A 729 1.10 11.55 -27.44
C LEU A 729 1.70 10.37 -28.22
N HIS A 730 2.15 9.32 -27.52
CA HIS A 730 2.51 8.06 -28.14
C HIS A 730 2.29 6.91 -27.14
N PRO A 731 1.57 5.82 -27.50
CA PRO A 731 1.11 4.79 -26.55
C PRO A 731 2.23 4.08 -25.78
N THR A 732 3.42 3.94 -26.36
CA THR A 732 4.52 3.15 -25.78
C THR A 732 5.76 3.95 -25.43
N HIS A 733 6.19 4.87 -26.31
CA HIS A 733 7.42 5.65 -26.18
C HIS A 733 7.19 7.17 -26.17
N ALA A 734 6.26 7.67 -25.35
CA ALA A 734 6.08 9.11 -25.17
C ALA A 734 7.38 9.80 -24.69
N ILE A 735 7.65 11.00 -25.19
CA ILE A 735 8.74 11.89 -24.78
C ILE A 735 8.13 13.06 -24.00
N ALA A 736 8.79 13.47 -22.92
CA ALA A 736 8.48 14.71 -22.24
C ALA A 736 9.57 15.75 -22.51
N ALA A 737 9.17 17.01 -22.68
CA ALA A 737 10.07 18.13 -22.94
C ALA A 737 9.68 19.37 -22.10
N ILE A 738 10.69 20.14 -21.66
CA ILE A 738 10.54 21.44 -21.00
C ILE A 738 11.53 22.41 -21.68
N GLY A 739 11.07 23.59 -22.07
CA GLY A 739 11.87 24.61 -22.74
C GLY A 739 11.19 25.17 -24.00
N PRO A 740 11.84 26.10 -24.72
CA PRO A 740 11.23 26.85 -25.81
C PRO A 740 10.78 25.98 -26.99
N LYS A 741 11.47 24.84 -27.22
CA LYS A 741 11.11 23.90 -28.31
C LYS A 741 10.29 22.70 -27.83
N ALA A 742 9.78 22.70 -26.59
CA ALA A 742 9.09 21.54 -26.03
C ALA A 742 7.84 21.15 -26.83
N ALA A 743 7.02 22.12 -27.22
CA ALA A 743 5.85 21.90 -28.06
C ALA A 743 6.25 21.34 -29.44
N GLU A 744 7.23 21.99 -30.08
CA GLU A 744 7.76 21.57 -31.38
C GLU A 744 8.29 20.13 -31.34
N TYR A 745 9.07 19.74 -30.32
CA TYR A 745 9.58 18.37 -30.25
C TYR A 745 8.50 17.33 -30.04
N CYS A 746 7.47 17.63 -29.25
CA CYS A 746 6.43 16.67 -28.89
C CYS A 746 5.27 16.58 -29.90
N GLU A 747 5.19 17.49 -30.86
CA GLU A 747 4.07 17.62 -31.79
C GLU A 747 3.96 16.45 -32.78
N GLY A 748 2.72 15.94 -32.95
CA GLY A 748 2.37 14.94 -33.95
C GLY A 748 3.06 13.58 -33.76
N HIS A 749 3.53 13.25 -32.55
CA HIS A 749 4.34 12.05 -32.33
C HIS A 749 3.60 10.76 -32.68
N LEU A 750 2.28 10.72 -32.47
CA LEU A 750 1.46 9.56 -32.81
C LEU A 750 1.44 9.32 -34.32
N GLU A 751 1.19 10.36 -35.11
CA GLU A 751 1.05 10.31 -36.56
C GLU A 751 2.41 10.11 -37.25
N ASN A 752 3.46 10.70 -36.69
CA ASN A 752 4.82 10.57 -37.23
C ASN A 752 5.43 9.19 -36.94
N GLY A 753 4.99 8.50 -35.90
CA GLY A 753 5.53 7.21 -35.48
C GLY A 753 6.86 7.33 -34.73
N ILE A 754 7.27 6.23 -34.08
CA ILE A 754 8.46 6.20 -33.24
C ILE A 754 9.74 6.14 -34.08
N TRP A 755 10.70 7.01 -33.75
CA TRP A 755 12.05 7.06 -34.34
C TRP A 755 12.12 7.35 -35.84
N THR A 756 11.00 7.69 -36.47
CA THR A 756 10.95 8.16 -37.86
C THR A 756 11.59 9.54 -38.00
N GLU A 757 11.73 10.01 -39.24
CA GLU A 757 12.36 11.30 -39.59
C GLU A 757 11.79 12.48 -38.78
N ASN A 758 10.48 12.49 -38.53
CA ASN A 758 9.77 13.55 -37.80
C ASN A 758 9.49 13.22 -36.33
N SER A 759 10.00 12.10 -35.81
CA SER A 759 9.84 11.76 -34.39
C SER A 759 10.59 12.74 -33.47
N PRO A 760 10.20 12.89 -32.19
CA PRO A 760 10.84 13.82 -31.26
C PRO A 760 12.37 13.63 -31.17
N ILE A 761 12.83 12.39 -31.10
CA ILE A 761 14.26 12.09 -30.98
C ILE A 761 14.99 12.39 -32.31
N SER A 762 14.36 12.16 -33.46
CA SER A 762 14.95 12.52 -34.75
C SER A 762 15.07 14.03 -34.92
N ARG A 763 14.05 14.80 -34.51
CA ARG A 763 14.11 16.28 -34.50
C ARG A 763 15.27 16.78 -33.65
N LEU A 764 15.52 16.18 -32.48
CA LEU A 764 16.69 16.49 -31.66
C LEU A 764 18.01 16.15 -32.37
N ILE A 765 18.12 14.95 -32.95
CA ILE A 765 19.33 14.48 -33.66
C ILE A 765 19.72 15.43 -34.79
N HIS A 766 18.74 15.82 -35.63
CA HIS A 766 18.98 16.66 -36.79
C HIS A 766 18.94 18.16 -36.47
N GLY A 767 18.44 18.54 -35.29
CA GLY A 767 18.41 19.90 -34.76
C GLY A 767 19.67 20.33 -33.98
N ASN A 768 20.80 19.63 -34.15
CA ASN A 768 22.06 19.88 -33.43
C ASN A 768 21.94 19.72 -31.89
N GLY A 769 21.07 18.81 -31.44
CA GLY A 769 20.91 18.48 -30.03
C GLY A 769 21.97 17.52 -29.48
N TYR A 770 21.90 17.28 -28.17
CA TYR A 770 22.84 16.46 -27.42
C TYR A 770 22.15 15.31 -26.68
N ILE A 771 22.91 14.26 -26.40
CA ILE A 771 22.49 13.12 -25.56
C ILE A 771 23.40 13.10 -24.33
N LEU A 772 22.79 13.15 -23.15
CA LEU A 772 23.45 12.88 -21.87
C LEU A 772 23.03 11.50 -21.35
N VAL A 773 24.01 10.64 -21.11
CA VAL A 773 23.83 9.40 -20.36
C VAL A 773 24.41 9.59 -18.97
N LEU A 774 23.58 9.45 -17.94
CA LEU A 774 23.91 9.77 -16.54
C LEU A 774 23.76 8.53 -15.65
N GLY A 775 24.87 7.90 -15.30
CA GLY A 775 24.91 6.62 -14.57
C GLY A 775 24.52 5.41 -15.42
N VAL A 776 24.44 5.60 -16.74
CA VAL A 776 24.12 4.58 -17.74
C VAL A 776 25.02 4.79 -18.98
N THR A 777 24.97 3.87 -19.94
CA THR A 777 25.70 3.98 -21.21
C THR A 777 24.74 4.24 -22.38
N HIS A 778 25.29 4.44 -23.58
CA HIS A 778 24.49 4.59 -24.80
C HIS A 778 23.64 3.37 -25.17
N GLU A 779 23.81 2.21 -24.52
CA GLU A 779 22.87 1.08 -24.65
C GLU A 779 21.46 1.43 -24.16
N SER A 780 21.36 2.32 -23.17
CA SER A 780 20.09 2.84 -22.68
C SER A 780 19.54 4.00 -23.52
N SER A 781 20.35 4.55 -24.43
CA SER A 781 19.94 5.68 -25.26
C SER A 781 19.12 5.18 -26.45
N THR A 782 17.80 5.27 -26.38
CA THR A 782 16.91 4.88 -27.49
C THR A 782 17.12 5.68 -28.78
N ALA A 783 17.96 6.73 -28.75
CA ALA A 783 18.30 7.53 -29.92
C ALA A 783 18.99 6.74 -31.04
N TYR A 784 19.73 5.67 -30.72
CA TYR A 784 20.33 4.83 -31.77
C TYR A 784 19.29 4.11 -32.64
N HIS A 785 18.03 3.98 -32.19
CA HIS A 785 16.97 3.40 -33.02
C HIS A 785 16.58 4.30 -34.20
N VAL A 786 16.80 5.62 -34.10
CA VAL A 786 16.63 6.53 -35.26
C VAL A 786 17.62 6.17 -36.37
N ALA A 787 18.85 5.77 -36.02
CA ALA A 787 19.80 5.25 -36.98
C ALA A 787 19.35 3.91 -37.59
N GLU A 788 18.75 3.03 -36.79
CA GLU A 788 18.25 1.73 -37.27
C GLU A 788 17.06 1.86 -38.23
N VAL A 789 16.09 2.73 -37.92
CA VAL A 789 14.89 2.97 -38.75
C VAL A 789 15.24 3.76 -40.02
N SER A 790 16.30 4.57 -40.00
CA SER A 790 16.78 5.28 -41.19
C SER A 790 17.66 4.43 -42.12
N MET A 791 17.92 3.16 -41.75
CA MET A 791 18.59 2.16 -42.59
C MET A 791 17.55 1.17 -43.14
N PRO A 792 17.81 0.47 -44.26
CA PRO A 792 16.88 -0.53 -44.80
C PRO A 792 16.89 -1.85 -43.99
N CYS A 793 16.64 -1.80 -42.67
CA CYS A 793 16.69 -2.94 -41.74
C CYS A 793 15.42 -3.80 -41.74
N GLY A 794 14.25 -3.23 -42.07
CA GLY A 794 12.93 -3.91 -42.03
C GLY A 794 12.53 -4.55 -40.70
N CYS A 795 13.35 -4.41 -39.66
CA CYS A 795 13.29 -5.15 -38.41
C CYS A 795 12.46 -4.44 -37.33
N ILE A 796 12.21 -3.14 -37.51
CA ILE A 796 11.33 -2.32 -36.68
C ILE A 796 10.29 -1.72 -37.61
N ASP A 797 9.03 -1.80 -37.23
CA ASP A 797 7.93 -1.10 -37.89
C ASP A 797 7.31 -0.12 -36.88
N PRO A 798 7.46 1.21 -37.08
CA PRO A 798 6.90 2.22 -36.19
C PRO A 798 5.37 2.16 -36.01
N PHE A 799 4.65 1.50 -36.91
CA PHE A 799 3.18 1.46 -36.96
C PHE A 799 2.60 0.03 -37.03
N GLY A 800 3.42 -0.99 -36.80
CA GLY A 800 3.04 -2.38 -37.06
C GLY A 800 2.01 -2.97 -36.10
N ASN A 801 1.81 -2.39 -34.91
CA ASN A 801 0.90 -2.88 -33.88
C ASN A 801 -0.28 -1.93 -33.64
N ILE A 802 -1.30 -2.41 -32.93
CA ILE A 802 -2.41 -1.60 -32.41
C ILE A 802 -2.23 -1.46 -30.90
N ASP A 803 -2.35 -0.23 -30.42
CA ASP A 803 -2.30 0.15 -29.01
C ASP A 803 -3.51 1.04 -28.68
N ARG A 804 -3.72 1.37 -27.39
CA ARG A 804 -4.85 2.20 -26.95
C ARG A 804 -4.40 3.43 -26.20
N ILE A 805 -5.06 4.56 -26.43
CA ILE A 805 -4.79 5.84 -25.77
C ILE A 805 -6.07 6.48 -25.25
N VAL A 806 -5.92 7.39 -24.28
CA VAL A 806 -6.97 8.33 -23.90
C VAL A 806 -6.84 9.59 -24.76
N THR A 807 -7.91 9.99 -25.43
CA THR A 807 -8.00 11.19 -26.26
C THR A 807 -8.36 12.42 -25.42
N LEU A 808 -8.28 13.61 -26.03
CA LEU A 808 -8.60 14.88 -25.37
C LEU A 808 -10.04 14.97 -24.87
N ASP A 809 -10.99 14.36 -25.58
CA ASP A 809 -12.41 14.31 -25.17
C ASP A 809 -12.68 13.25 -24.09
N GLY A 810 -11.66 12.50 -23.65
CA GLY A 810 -11.76 11.48 -22.61
C GLY A 810 -12.25 10.12 -23.10
N THR A 811 -12.33 9.89 -24.41
CA THR A 811 -12.61 8.56 -24.96
C THR A 811 -11.34 7.71 -25.08
N VAL A 812 -11.49 6.39 -25.17
CA VAL A 812 -10.39 5.47 -25.47
C VAL A 812 -10.40 5.14 -26.96
N ALA A 813 -9.28 5.38 -27.63
CA ALA A 813 -9.12 5.13 -29.06
C ALA A 813 -8.01 4.12 -29.33
N GLU A 814 -8.25 3.24 -30.32
CA GLU A 814 -7.21 2.39 -30.90
C GLU A 814 -6.35 3.20 -31.87
N VAL A 815 -5.05 3.02 -31.77
CA VAL A 815 -4.06 3.75 -32.56
C VAL A 815 -2.95 2.83 -33.02
N ARG A 816 -2.29 3.20 -34.13
CA ARG A 816 -1.09 2.48 -34.58
C ARG A 816 0.07 2.75 -33.62
N GLY A 817 0.87 1.72 -33.38
CA GLY A 817 2.04 1.79 -32.53
C GLY A 817 3.13 0.79 -32.93
N LEU A 818 4.20 0.76 -32.15
CA LEU A 818 5.47 0.10 -32.51
C LEU A 818 5.36 -1.42 -32.62
N ALA A 819 5.79 -2.00 -33.73
CA ALA A 819 6.25 -3.39 -33.75
C ALA A 819 7.77 -3.42 -33.66
N PHE A 820 8.25 -3.81 -32.48
CA PHE A 820 9.68 -3.98 -32.25
C PHE A 820 10.15 -5.31 -32.80
N ARG A 821 11.44 -5.43 -33.11
CA ARG A 821 12.05 -6.65 -33.67
C ARG A 821 11.77 -7.90 -32.81
N ALA A 822 11.43 -9.01 -33.45
CA ALA A 822 11.17 -10.30 -32.81
C ALA A 822 12.44 -11.07 -32.38
N GLY A 823 13.63 -10.55 -32.72
CA GLY A 823 14.91 -11.17 -32.42
C GLY A 823 15.99 -10.16 -32.06
N VAL A 824 17.10 -10.66 -31.50
CA VAL A 824 18.25 -9.84 -31.10
C VAL A 824 18.98 -9.34 -32.35
N CYS A 825 19.24 -8.03 -32.42
CA CYS A 825 20.06 -7.47 -33.49
C CYS A 825 21.49 -8.01 -33.39
N PRO A 826 22.08 -8.54 -34.48
CA PRO A 826 23.43 -9.08 -34.44
C PRO A 826 24.50 -8.01 -34.17
N ILE A 827 24.17 -6.74 -34.38
CA ILE A 827 25.06 -5.60 -34.14
C ILE A 827 24.73 -4.96 -32.79
N SER A 828 25.49 -5.31 -31.77
CA SER A 828 25.30 -4.79 -30.42
C SER A 828 25.48 -3.26 -30.36
N PRO A 829 24.63 -2.52 -29.61
CA PRO A 829 24.85 -1.10 -29.33
C PRO A 829 25.96 -0.85 -28.29
N ALA A 830 26.45 -1.88 -27.60
CA ALA A 830 27.48 -1.75 -26.55
C ALA A 830 28.77 -1.05 -27.03
N GLU A 831 29.15 -1.29 -28.29
CA GLU A 831 30.36 -0.73 -28.89
C GLU A 831 30.25 0.77 -29.19
N LEU A 832 29.05 1.37 -29.12
CA LEU A 832 28.87 2.81 -29.36
C LEU A 832 29.71 3.63 -28.40
N ASN A 833 29.68 3.30 -27.10
CA ASN A 833 30.40 4.05 -26.09
C ASN A 833 31.92 3.99 -26.32
N THR A 834 32.45 2.80 -26.62
CA THR A 834 33.88 2.60 -26.91
C THR A 834 34.29 3.35 -28.18
N THR A 835 33.49 3.27 -29.24
CA THR A 835 33.79 3.90 -30.54
C THR A 835 33.76 5.42 -30.45
N LEU A 836 32.72 5.99 -29.83
CA LEU A 836 32.61 7.44 -29.60
C LEU A 836 33.78 7.95 -28.75
N ASN A 837 34.21 7.19 -27.74
CA ASN A 837 35.35 7.54 -26.91
C ASN A 837 36.67 7.53 -27.69
N ASN A 838 36.93 6.45 -28.44
CA ASN A 838 38.17 6.29 -29.22
C ASN A 838 38.31 7.38 -30.31
N LEU A 839 37.19 7.87 -30.83
CA LEU A 839 37.15 8.95 -31.81
C LEU A 839 37.13 10.35 -31.19
N GLY A 840 37.12 10.46 -29.85
CA GLY A 840 37.06 11.75 -29.15
C GLY A 840 35.75 12.52 -29.35
N LEU A 841 34.66 11.82 -29.70
CA LEU A 841 33.35 12.42 -30.01
C LEU A 841 32.45 12.60 -28.79
N GLN A 842 32.79 11.98 -27.66
CA GLN A 842 32.05 12.12 -26.41
C GLN A 842 32.93 12.69 -25.31
N ARG A 843 32.34 13.53 -24.45
CA ARG A 843 32.95 14.02 -23.21
C ARG A 843 32.52 13.11 -22.07
N GLN A 844 33.44 12.78 -21.17
CA GLN A 844 33.19 11.92 -20.03
C GLN A 844 33.55 12.62 -18.73
N GLY A 845 32.82 12.32 -17.67
CA GLY A 845 33.03 12.91 -16.35
C GLY A 845 32.15 12.27 -15.29
N LYS A 846 32.12 12.90 -14.12
CA LYS A 846 31.23 12.53 -13.03
C LYS A 846 30.14 13.58 -12.85
N VAL A 847 28.95 13.15 -12.49
CA VAL A 847 27.87 14.02 -11.99
C VAL A 847 27.31 13.37 -10.72
N GLY A 848 27.53 14.02 -9.58
CA GLY A 848 27.47 13.35 -8.29
C GLY A 848 28.46 12.19 -8.25
N GLN A 849 27.98 10.99 -7.96
CA GLN A 849 28.78 9.76 -7.95
C GLN A 849 28.72 9.00 -9.29
N ALA A 850 27.81 9.39 -10.20
CA ALA A 850 27.55 8.66 -11.44
C ALA A 850 28.60 8.99 -12.50
N ASP A 851 29.04 7.97 -13.25
CA ASP A 851 29.70 8.19 -14.54
C ASP A 851 28.71 8.79 -15.52
N ALA A 852 29.15 9.82 -16.24
CA ALA A 852 28.33 10.52 -17.22
C ALA A 852 29.09 10.70 -18.54
N ALA A 853 28.36 10.65 -19.65
CA ALA A 853 28.89 10.98 -20.96
C ALA A 853 27.93 11.89 -21.73
N LEU A 854 28.50 12.87 -22.42
CA LEU A 854 27.79 13.85 -23.24
C LEU A 854 28.31 13.78 -24.68
N VAL A 855 27.40 13.58 -25.62
CA VAL A 855 27.71 13.44 -27.05
C VAL A 855 26.73 14.27 -27.89
N LYS A 856 27.17 14.76 -29.05
CA LYS A 856 26.23 15.28 -30.04
C LYS A 856 25.37 14.14 -30.55
N ALA A 857 24.05 14.36 -30.59
CA ALA A 857 23.09 13.34 -30.98
C ALA A 857 23.34 12.84 -32.42
N PHE A 858 23.75 13.73 -33.31
CA PHE A 858 24.12 13.42 -34.70
C PHE A 858 25.33 12.49 -34.82
N ASP A 859 26.35 12.64 -33.96
CA ASP A 859 27.55 11.80 -34.02
C ASP A 859 27.23 10.35 -33.61
N LEU A 860 26.42 10.16 -32.56
CA LEU A 860 25.92 8.84 -32.18
C LEU A 860 25.11 8.19 -33.31
N TRP A 861 24.21 8.95 -33.94
CA TRP A 861 23.41 8.48 -35.08
C TRP A 861 24.31 8.05 -36.25
N LYS A 862 25.31 8.86 -36.60
CA LYS A 862 26.25 8.58 -37.69
C LYS A 862 27.07 7.31 -37.43
N ILE A 863 27.65 7.19 -36.24
CA ILE A 863 28.43 6.00 -35.86
C ILE A 863 27.55 4.75 -35.85
N ARG A 864 26.33 4.83 -35.32
CA ARG A 864 25.41 3.69 -35.35
C ARG A 864 25.08 3.25 -36.78
N ARG A 865 24.81 4.19 -37.70
CA ARG A 865 24.59 3.85 -39.12
C ARG A 865 25.79 3.15 -39.74
N GLN A 866 27.00 3.56 -39.36
CA GLN A 866 28.24 2.92 -39.83
C GLN A 866 28.34 1.47 -39.33
N HIS A 867 28.02 1.20 -38.06
CA HIS A 867 28.00 -0.17 -37.52
C HIS A 867 26.96 -1.07 -38.22
N LEU A 868 25.88 -0.47 -38.72
CA LEU A 868 24.75 -1.18 -39.30
C LEU A 868 24.82 -1.36 -40.82
N LYS A 869 25.75 -0.67 -41.50
CA LYS A 869 25.80 -0.53 -42.96
C LYS A 869 25.74 -1.85 -43.71
N ASP A 870 26.48 -2.85 -43.23
CA ASP A 870 26.60 -4.14 -43.90
C ASP A 870 25.54 -5.15 -43.45
N ALA A 871 24.97 -4.97 -42.25
CA ALA A 871 24.03 -5.92 -41.66
C ALA A 871 22.55 -5.62 -41.95
N CYS A 872 22.16 -4.34 -41.96
CA CYS A 872 20.74 -3.96 -42.10
C CYS A 872 20.12 -4.35 -43.45
N PRO A 873 20.76 -4.10 -44.63
CA PRO A 873 20.15 -4.42 -45.92
C PRO A 873 19.77 -5.89 -46.12
N SER A 874 20.45 -6.80 -45.42
CA SER A 874 20.20 -8.25 -45.45
C SER A 874 19.58 -8.79 -44.15
N CYS A 875 19.02 -7.92 -43.31
CA CYS A 875 18.45 -8.33 -42.02
C CYS A 875 17.22 -9.22 -42.23
N THR A 876 17.25 -10.42 -41.65
CA THR A 876 16.14 -11.39 -41.71
C THR A 876 15.16 -11.24 -40.55
N ILE A 877 15.51 -10.48 -39.52
CA ILE A 877 14.68 -10.26 -38.33
C ILE A 877 13.48 -9.40 -38.73
N LYS A 878 12.28 -9.86 -38.40
CA LYS A 878 11.02 -9.15 -38.66
C LYS A 878 10.46 -8.49 -37.40
N PRO A 879 9.61 -7.47 -37.54
CA PRO A 879 8.87 -6.90 -36.43
C PRO A 879 7.94 -7.96 -35.81
N SER A 880 7.80 -7.92 -34.49
CA SER A 880 6.81 -8.71 -33.76
C SER A 880 5.46 -8.00 -33.84
N ILE A 881 4.63 -8.44 -34.80
CA ILE A 881 3.23 -8.05 -34.92
C ILE A 881 2.42 -8.91 -33.94
N ARG A 882 1.57 -8.26 -33.14
CA ARG A 882 0.63 -8.92 -32.23
C ARG A 882 -0.69 -9.10 -32.96
N GLU A 883 -1.30 -10.27 -32.79
CA GLU A 883 -2.67 -10.56 -33.25
C GLU A 883 -3.71 -9.87 -32.37
#